data_AF-A0A948TWY6-F1
#
_entry.id   AF-A0A948TWY6-F1
#
_cell.length_a   1.000
_cell.length_b   1.000
_cell.length_c   1.000
_cell.angle_alpha   90.00
_cell.angle_beta   90.00
_cell.angle_gamma   90.00
#
_symmetry.space_group_name_H-M   'P 1'
#
loop_
_entity.id
_entity.type
_entity.pdbx_description
1 polymer ?
#
loop_
_entity_poly.entity_id
_entity_poly.type
_entity_poly.pdbx_seq_one_letter_code
_entity_poly.pdbx_strand_id
1 'polypeptide(L)'
;MVARWNKIEACAFRQLCQWRRRVAYLPAVLMALALAFFPIGGAWALTPLSPAKSASPAPNAGAPGQSRTLIVGSEQDYPPFATGMSDATAGGFTVDLWKAVATELGLEYTLRVLPFHQLLQQFKDGKIDVLLNLAQSDERRQFADFTVPHAIVHGAIFVRKGETQIDSESDLARKSIIVMNGDVAHDYAVSQGWAAQLVLVDTAAEGFHLLAAGQHDAVLLSKLVGMQTLKAHELSHIAALKPQLGSPQKFSFAVQRGHSDLLSELNEGLALLKSNGTYNTLYDQWLGIYDEKEVGLRDLLQYILPVVAFFLLLLGFLLYRRQVERDLTHAAMAQSHELLLTIIEAMPARIFWKDRDGLYLGCNSAFALDAGVAQPSELIGKSDDQMGGAAQAERYGAEDLAVMASGSARLSVDEAQTRPGGQTIWLRTSKVPLRNPNGETIGLLGLYEDITERHQTEERLRQLSIAVEQSPASVVITDLDATIEYVNPQFCEVTGYRAAEVIGHNSRMFQSSLTPKQVHADLWHQLSRGLAWHGELIDRRKNGEVYWEDSQIAPVKDASGKVTHYLAVKTDITHRKQLENERQEALSRLQKIASRVPGVIYQFLLRPDGSSCFPYASDAMRENFRLSPEDVRDDASRVFATIHPDDLAGVVGSIHVSAQDLSAWRQEFRVKFGDGAVHWLLGSAIPQRQEDGGVLWHGFITDITQRKREEAVFRGLFDQSIFLAGIIDQQGRLIDVNKMALRIIDSSREEVIGKYFPDTPWWSDEQDRRKLIECLALAYAGRPNSFEATHPTPDGGRISVMFSAMPISLEDGIQVAVVGVDISARKQLEDQVRELAFHDPLTHLPNRRLLNDRLNQLMASSRRSNCYGALMFLDLDNFKPLNDLHGHNFGDLLLIEVAHRLLSCVREIDTVARIGGDEFVVMLSDLSADKSKSAQEASIIAEKIRGALAAPYLLTAAREGGADTAVEHRSSASIGVVLFIDHEASQGDILKWADAAMYEAKVAGRNTVRFHEATGAPYT
;
A
#
# COMPACT_ATOMS: atom_id res chain seq x y z
N MET A 1 21.55 -17.23 -4.30
CA MET A 1 20.14 -16.83 -4.49
C MET A 1 19.96 -15.30 -4.47
N VAL A 2 20.62 -14.56 -3.55
CA VAL A 2 20.61 -13.08 -3.48
C VAL A 2 20.89 -12.39 -4.83
N ALA A 3 21.86 -12.86 -5.62
CA ALA A 3 22.14 -12.32 -6.96
C ALA A 3 21.00 -12.48 -8.00
N ARG A 4 19.97 -13.30 -7.72
CA ARG A 4 18.73 -13.35 -8.53
C ARG A 4 17.64 -12.39 -8.01
N TRP A 5 17.65 -12.05 -6.71
CA TRP A 5 16.68 -11.10 -6.13
C TRP A 5 16.98 -9.65 -6.48
N ASN A 6 18.26 -9.22 -6.47
CA ASN A 6 18.64 -7.87 -6.91
C ASN A 6 18.34 -7.63 -8.41
N LYS A 7 18.21 -8.69 -9.23
CA LYS A 7 17.72 -8.61 -10.61
C LYS A 7 16.20 -8.52 -10.72
N ILE A 8 15.45 -8.91 -9.69
CA ILE A 8 13.99 -8.81 -9.63
C ILE A 8 13.57 -7.44 -9.09
N GLU A 9 14.21 -6.92 -8.03
CA GLU A 9 13.95 -5.55 -7.55
C GLU A 9 14.33 -4.48 -8.57
N ALA A 10 15.50 -4.60 -9.21
CA ALA A 10 15.88 -3.70 -10.31
C ALA A 10 14.95 -3.80 -11.54
N CYS A 11 14.24 -4.94 -11.71
CA CYS A 11 13.22 -5.10 -12.74
C CYS A 11 11.89 -4.49 -12.30
N ALA A 12 11.46 -4.71 -11.07
CA ALA A 12 10.24 -4.15 -10.49
C ALA A 12 10.29 -2.61 -10.42
N PHE A 13 11.43 -2.03 -10.03
CA PHE A 13 11.61 -0.58 -9.96
C PHE A 13 11.65 0.06 -11.37
N ARG A 14 12.30 -0.59 -12.34
CA ARG A 14 12.22 -0.19 -13.77
C ARG A 14 10.80 -0.33 -14.32
N GLN A 15 10.06 -1.36 -13.92
CA GLN A 15 8.65 -1.53 -14.29
C GLN A 15 7.76 -0.46 -13.65
N LEU A 16 7.96 -0.04 -12.39
CA LEU A 16 7.22 1.06 -11.76
C LEU A 16 7.44 2.40 -12.49
N CYS A 17 8.68 2.72 -12.86
CA CYS A 17 8.97 3.92 -13.65
C CYS A 17 8.35 3.87 -15.07
N GLN A 18 8.27 2.68 -15.69
CA GLN A 18 7.50 2.50 -16.94
C GLN A 18 5.99 2.54 -16.70
N TRP A 19 5.50 2.12 -15.52
CA TRP A 19 4.11 2.19 -15.11
C TRP A 19 3.65 3.65 -15.03
N ARG A 20 4.47 4.54 -14.47
CA ARG A 20 4.21 6.00 -14.43
C ARG A 20 4.01 6.61 -15.83
N ARG A 21 4.69 6.10 -16.87
CA ARG A 21 4.48 6.51 -18.28
C ARG A 21 3.30 5.81 -18.97
N ARG A 22 2.88 4.61 -18.52
CA ARG A 22 1.73 3.89 -19.08
C ARG A 22 0.39 4.29 -18.44
N VAL A 23 0.38 4.66 -17.16
CA VAL A 23 -0.84 5.08 -16.44
C VAL A 23 -1.34 6.45 -16.87
N ALA A 24 -0.49 7.30 -17.46
CA ALA A 24 -0.91 8.52 -18.14
C ALA A 24 -1.95 8.28 -19.27
N TYR A 25 -2.01 7.05 -19.81
CA TYR A 25 -3.01 6.65 -20.82
C TYR A 25 -4.21 5.90 -20.23
N LEU A 26 -4.21 5.54 -18.93
CA LEU A 26 -5.31 4.78 -18.32
C LEU A 26 -6.65 5.53 -18.33
N PRO A 27 -6.72 6.86 -18.06
CA PRO A 27 -7.96 7.62 -18.20
C PRO A 27 -8.47 7.63 -19.65
N ALA A 28 -7.58 7.76 -20.63
CA ALA A 28 -7.93 7.76 -22.05
C ALA A 28 -8.44 6.39 -22.53
N VAL A 29 -7.84 5.29 -22.06
CA VAL A 29 -8.28 3.92 -22.40
C VAL A 29 -9.61 3.58 -21.71
N LEU A 30 -9.81 3.99 -20.46
CA LEU A 30 -11.10 3.81 -19.78
C LEU A 30 -12.22 4.66 -20.41
N MET A 31 -11.92 5.88 -20.86
CA MET A 31 -12.87 6.72 -21.58
C MET A 31 -13.18 6.16 -22.98
N ALA A 32 -12.19 5.59 -23.68
CA ALA A 32 -12.39 4.89 -24.96
C ALA A 32 -13.23 3.61 -24.81
N LEU A 33 -13.03 2.83 -23.74
CA LEU A 33 -13.84 1.65 -23.44
C LEU A 33 -15.27 2.00 -23.02
N ALA A 34 -15.47 3.12 -22.31
CA ALA A 34 -16.80 3.63 -21.98
C ALA A 34 -17.60 4.08 -23.23
N LEU A 35 -16.91 4.61 -24.25
CA LEU A 35 -17.51 5.02 -25.52
C LEU A 35 -17.82 3.83 -26.46
N ALA A 36 -17.31 2.63 -26.19
CA ALA A 36 -17.51 1.44 -27.04
C ALA A 36 -18.83 0.69 -26.78
N PHE A 37 -19.63 1.08 -25.77
CA PHE A 37 -20.81 0.33 -25.31
C PHE A 37 -22.17 1.03 -25.50
N PHE A 38 -22.22 2.17 -26.19
CA PHE A 38 -23.50 2.83 -26.53
C PHE A 38 -23.97 2.46 -27.95
N PRO A 39 -25.21 1.95 -28.13
CA PRO A 39 -25.80 1.77 -29.44
C PRO A 39 -26.20 3.12 -30.07
N ILE A 40 -26.11 3.19 -31.39
CA ILE A 40 -26.36 4.39 -32.20
C ILE A 40 -27.84 4.78 -32.18
N GLY A 41 -28.16 6.06 -31.96
CA GLY A 41 -29.51 6.58 -32.15
C GLY A 41 -29.63 8.10 -32.06
N GLY A 42 -30.08 8.75 -33.15
CA GLY A 42 -30.63 10.13 -33.13
C GLY A 42 -29.63 11.27 -33.34
N ALA A 43 -29.51 11.76 -34.57
CA ALA A 43 -28.74 12.96 -34.91
C ALA A 43 -29.63 14.21 -34.96
N TRP A 44 -29.13 15.36 -34.50
CA TRP A 44 -29.58 16.69 -34.94
C TRP A 44 -28.38 17.65 -35.16
N ALA A 45 -28.16 17.95 -36.44
CA ALA A 45 -27.68 19.21 -37.04
C ALA A 45 -28.07 20.49 -36.26
N LEU A 46 -27.44 21.69 -36.34
CA LEU A 46 -26.31 22.32 -37.08
C LEU A 46 -25.72 23.42 -36.12
N THR A 47 -24.74 24.30 -36.38
CA THR A 47 -24.00 24.82 -37.57
C THR A 47 -22.63 25.37 -37.08
N PRO A 48 -21.61 25.65 -37.94
CA PRO A 48 -20.27 26.04 -37.49
C PRO A 48 -20.00 27.56 -37.49
N LEU A 49 -18.97 28.00 -36.75
CA LEU A 49 -18.33 29.31 -36.94
C LEU A 49 -16.79 29.20 -36.90
N SER A 50 -16.23 29.26 -38.12
CA SER A 50 -15.03 29.96 -38.61
C SER A 50 -13.88 30.36 -37.65
N PRO A 51 -12.60 30.26 -38.08
CA PRO A 51 -11.44 30.33 -37.19
C PRO A 51 -10.78 31.72 -37.07
N ALA A 52 -9.76 31.74 -36.19
CA ALA A 52 -8.63 32.69 -36.11
C ALA A 52 -8.91 34.14 -35.72
N LYS A 53 -8.15 34.61 -34.71
CA LYS A 53 -7.64 35.99 -34.65
C LYS A 53 -6.33 36.08 -33.88
N SER A 54 -5.30 36.54 -34.57
CA SER A 54 -4.01 37.01 -34.04
C SER A 54 -4.07 38.51 -33.74
N ALA A 55 -3.28 38.97 -32.76
CA ALA A 55 -2.94 40.37 -32.44
C ALA A 55 -4.12 41.28 -32.01
N SER A 56 -3.99 42.16 -31.00
CA SER A 56 -2.90 43.10 -30.74
C SER A 56 -2.84 43.54 -29.26
N PRO A 57 -1.73 44.14 -28.79
CA PRO A 57 -1.64 44.74 -27.46
C PRO A 57 -2.35 46.10 -27.38
N ALA A 58 -2.72 46.52 -26.16
CA ALA A 58 -3.19 47.88 -25.87
C ALA A 58 -2.10 48.65 -25.08
N PRO A 59 -1.88 49.95 -25.35
CA PRO A 59 -0.74 50.68 -24.81
C PRO A 59 -1.05 51.33 -23.46
N ASN A 60 -0.02 51.50 -22.63
CA ASN A 60 0.04 52.59 -21.66
C ASN A 60 1.40 53.28 -21.79
N ALA A 61 1.37 54.60 -22.00
CA ALA A 61 2.57 55.40 -22.22
C ALA A 61 3.13 55.92 -20.88
N GLY A 62 4.22 55.30 -20.41
CA GLY A 62 5.21 55.97 -19.58
C GLY A 62 6.27 56.62 -20.46
N ALA A 63 6.81 57.79 -20.06
CA ALA A 63 7.81 58.51 -20.84
C ALA A 63 9.15 57.74 -20.91
N PRO A 64 9.96 57.92 -21.97
CA PRO A 64 11.15 57.11 -22.19
C PRO A 64 12.32 57.52 -21.28
N GLY A 65 12.44 56.84 -20.14
CA GLY A 65 13.76 56.54 -19.60
C GLY A 65 14.51 55.67 -20.60
N GLN A 66 15.81 55.89 -20.79
CA GLN A 66 16.61 55.11 -21.74
C GLN A 66 16.65 53.64 -21.31
N SER A 67 16.01 52.74 -22.08
CA SER A 67 16.16 51.29 -21.90
C SER A 67 17.63 50.91 -22.12
N ARG A 68 18.37 50.76 -21.04
CA ARG A 68 19.72 50.20 -21.05
C ARG A 68 19.57 48.68 -21.08
N THR A 69 19.91 48.06 -22.19
CA THR A 69 20.00 46.60 -22.27
C THR A 69 20.99 46.09 -21.23
N LEU A 70 20.52 45.29 -20.27
CA LEU A 70 21.33 44.79 -19.17
C LEU A 70 22.27 43.67 -19.64
N ILE A 71 23.51 43.65 -19.13
CA ILE A 71 24.44 42.54 -19.30
C ILE A 71 24.30 41.60 -18.11
N VAL A 72 23.87 40.36 -18.36
CA VAL A 72 23.47 39.40 -17.33
C VAL A 72 24.41 38.20 -17.33
N GLY A 73 25.15 38.03 -16.25
CA GLY A 73 26.14 36.98 -16.07
C GLY A 73 25.53 35.67 -15.57
N SER A 74 25.77 34.59 -16.31
CA SER A 74 25.43 33.22 -15.94
C SER A 74 26.71 32.37 -15.90
N GLU A 75 26.79 31.45 -14.94
CA GLU A 75 27.93 30.56 -14.79
C GLU A 75 27.93 29.45 -15.86
N GLN A 76 29.12 29.05 -16.29
CA GLN A 76 29.32 27.92 -17.18
C GLN A 76 29.20 26.58 -16.44
N ASP A 77 28.30 25.70 -16.89
CA ASP A 77 28.16 24.30 -16.44
C ASP A 77 28.10 24.09 -14.90
N TYR A 78 27.11 24.72 -14.26
CA TYR A 78 26.84 24.61 -12.81
C TYR A 78 25.40 24.07 -12.55
N PRO A 79 25.09 22.82 -12.92
CA PRO A 79 23.74 22.25 -12.81
C PRO A 79 23.31 22.13 -11.34
N PRO A 80 22.04 22.38 -10.96
CA PRO A 80 20.89 22.71 -11.81
C PRO A 80 20.78 24.20 -12.16
N PHE A 81 21.60 25.05 -11.56
CA PHE A 81 21.44 26.50 -11.59
C PHE A 81 21.75 27.10 -12.96
N ALA A 82 22.78 26.56 -13.64
CA ALA A 82 23.12 26.85 -15.02
C ALA A 82 23.61 25.58 -15.76
N THR A 83 23.19 25.37 -17.00
CA THR A 83 23.53 24.16 -17.80
C THR A 83 24.13 24.48 -19.18
N GLY A 84 24.41 25.76 -19.45
CA GLY A 84 24.95 26.23 -20.72
C GLY A 84 26.47 26.33 -20.72
N MET A 85 27.06 26.21 -21.92
CA MET A 85 28.50 26.40 -22.18
C MET A 85 28.81 27.68 -22.96
N SER A 86 27.78 28.41 -23.37
CA SER A 86 27.84 29.64 -24.18
C SER A 86 26.53 30.42 -24.09
N ASP A 87 26.57 31.72 -24.41
CA ASP A 87 25.42 32.65 -24.42
C ASP A 87 24.17 32.06 -25.11
N ALA A 88 24.34 31.36 -26.23
CA ALA A 88 23.25 30.73 -27.01
C ALA A 88 22.67 29.44 -26.39
N THR A 89 23.38 28.82 -25.45
CA THR A 89 23.01 27.55 -24.79
C THR A 89 22.58 27.73 -23.34
N ALA A 90 22.43 28.98 -22.87
CA ALA A 90 22.13 29.30 -21.49
C ALA A 90 20.73 28.79 -21.05
N GLY A 91 20.73 27.85 -20.11
CA GLY A 91 19.56 27.28 -19.44
C GLY A 91 19.90 26.86 -18.02
N GLY A 92 18.94 26.25 -17.31
CA GLY A 92 19.05 25.93 -15.89
C GLY A 92 18.19 26.85 -15.02
N PHE A 93 18.03 26.51 -13.75
CA PHE A 93 17.07 27.13 -12.84
C PHE A 93 17.21 28.66 -12.76
N THR A 94 18.43 29.18 -12.55
CA THR A 94 18.64 30.63 -12.39
C THR A 94 18.47 31.40 -13.70
N VAL A 95 18.82 30.77 -14.81
CA VAL A 95 18.67 31.35 -16.16
C VAL A 95 17.20 31.42 -16.57
N ASP A 96 16.42 30.37 -16.28
CA ASP A 96 14.99 30.35 -16.58
C ASP A 96 14.18 31.20 -15.59
N LEU A 97 14.60 31.27 -14.32
CA LEU A 97 14.06 32.22 -13.35
C LEU A 97 14.33 33.66 -13.78
N TRP A 98 15.55 33.97 -14.27
CA TRP A 98 15.86 35.28 -14.84
C TRP A 98 14.99 35.60 -16.06
N LYS A 99 14.88 34.68 -17.02
CA LYS A 99 14.00 34.85 -18.20
C LYS A 99 12.57 35.21 -17.79
N ALA A 100 12.03 34.54 -16.77
CA ALA A 100 10.71 34.83 -16.23
C ALA A 100 10.64 36.22 -15.57
N VAL A 101 11.61 36.58 -14.71
CA VAL A 101 11.65 37.92 -14.05
C VAL A 101 11.78 39.04 -15.08
N ALA A 102 12.68 38.90 -16.05
CA ALA A 102 12.87 39.90 -17.11
C ALA A 102 11.63 40.02 -18.02
N THR A 103 10.88 38.93 -18.25
CA THR A 103 9.63 38.97 -19.02
C THR A 103 8.51 39.68 -18.24
N GLU A 104 8.36 39.38 -16.95
CA GLU A 104 7.34 40.01 -16.08
C GLU A 104 7.58 41.52 -15.92
N LEU A 105 8.84 41.93 -15.79
CA LEU A 105 9.26 43.32 -15.62
C LEU A 105 9.50 44.08 -16.94
N GLY A 106 9.45 43.40 -18.09
CA GLY A 106 9.70 44.02 -19.41
C GLY A 106 11.15 44.46 -19.66
N LEU A 107 12.13 43.82 -19.00
CA LEU A 107 13.55 44.20 -19.07
C LEU A 107 14.24 43.65 -20.34
N GLU A 108 14.93 44.52 -21.07
CA GLU A 108 15.84 44.11 -22.16
C GLU A 108 17.20 43.66 -21.60
N TYR A 109 17.71 42.51 -22.03
CA TYR A 109 18.99 41.98 -21.55
C TYR A 109 19.75 41.16 -22.60
N THR A 110 21.04 40.94 -22.33
CA THR A 110 21.93 40.00 -23.03
C THR A 110 22.59 39.09 -22.01
N LEU A 111 22.66 37.79 -22.30
CA LEU A 111 23.33 36.81 -21.43
C LEU A 111 24.81 36.72 -21.77
N ARG A 112 25.63 36.56 -20.73
CA ARG A 112 27.06 36.24 -20.79
C ARG A 112 27.33 34.97 -20.00
N VAL A 113 27.79 33.92 -20.67
CA VAL A 113 28.19 32.65 -20.05
C VAL A 113 29.71 32.53 -20.06
N LEU A 114 30.32 32.44 -18.88
CA LEU A 114 31.78 32.37 -18.68
C LEU A 114 32.12 31.49 -17.46
N PRO A 115 33.36 31.00 -17.34
CA PRO A 115 33.86 30.40 -16.10
C PRO A 115 33.69 31.36 -14.91
N PHE A 116 33.29 30.84 -13.75
CA PHE A 116 32.83 31.67 -12.62
C PHE A 116 33.83 32.74 -12.19
N HIS A 117 35.12 32.41 -12.13
CA HIS A 117 36.18 33.35 -11.77
C HIS A 117 36.23 34.58 -12.71
N GLN A 118 36.00 34.38 -14.02
CA GLN A 118 35.96 35.46 -15.02
C GLN A 118 34.66 36.25 -14.94
N LEU A 119 33.55 35.56 -14.69
CA LEU A 119 32.23 36.17 -14.49
C LEU A 119 32.26 37.12 -13.28
N LEU A 120 32.79 36.66 -12.16
CA LEU A 120 32.93 37.43 -10.92
C LEU A 120 33.89 38.61 -11.09
N GLN A 121 35.00 38.44 -11.83
CA GLN A 121 35.90 39.54 -12.12
C GLN A 121 35.26 40.58 -13.05
N GLN A 122 34.55 40.17 -14.11
CA GLN A 122 33.87 41.11 -15.01
C GLN A 122 32.72 41.85 -14.32
N PHE A 123 32.04 41.22 -13.36
CA PHE A 123 31.06 41.87 -12.49
C PHE A 123 31.71 42.92 -11.57
N LYS A 124 32.85 42.61 -10.93
CA LYS A 124 33.64 43.57 -10.15
C LYS A 124 34.20 44.72 -11.00
N ASP A 125 34.57 44.46 -12.25
CA ASP A 125 35.04 45.45 -13.23
C ASP A 125 33.92 46.37 -13.75
N GLY A 126 32.66 46.15 -13.37
CA GLY A 126 31.51 46.92 -13.84
C GLY A 126 30.95 46.52 -15.22
N LYS A 127 31.41 45.40 -15.79
CA LYS A 127 31.07 44.93 -17.15
C LYS A 127 29.83 44.02 -17.21
N ILE A 128 29.34 43.58 -16.05
CA ILE A 128 28.12 42.78 -15.90
C ILE A 128 27.22 43.53 -14.90
N ASP A 129 25.96 43.76 -15.26
CA ASP A 129 24.99 44.50 -14.47
C ASP A 129 24.33 43.62 -13.40
N VAL A 130 23.99 42.38 -13.76
CA VAL A 130 23.35 41.39 -12.87
C VAL A 130 24.08 40.05 -12.96
N LEU A 131 24.41 39.43 -11.83
CA LEU A 131 24.97 38.08 -11.75
C LEU A 131 23.94 37.11 -11.15
N LEU A 132 23.59 36.07 -11.91
CA LEU A 132 22.38 35.26 -11.64
C LEU A 132 22.49 34.25 -10.51
N ASN A 133 23.70 33.87 -10.11
CA ASN A 133 23.91 32.79 -9.14
C ASN A 133 25.05 33.16 -8.18
N LEU A 134 24.93 34.27 -7.45
CA LEU A 134 25.91 34.64 -6.43
C LEU A 134 25.40 34.25 -5.04
N ALA A 135 26.16 33.41 -4.34
CA ALA A 135 25.90 33.16 -2.94
C ALA A 135 26.27 34.40 -2.08
N GLN A 136 25.44 34.68 -1.07
CA GLN A 136 25.68 35.75 -0.12
C GLN A 136 26.80 35.36 0.87
N SER A 137 27.84 36.21 0.96
CA SER A 137 28.86 36.20 2.02
C SER A 137 29.22 37.63 2.41
N ASP A 138 29.87 37.83 3.55
CA ASP A 138 30.18 39.17 4.04
C ASP A 138 31.32 39.84 3.26
N GLU A 139 32.24 39.08 2.66
CA GLU A 139 33.20 39.59 1.68
C GLU A 139 32.48 40.06 0.41
N ARG A 140 31.48 39.30 -0.05
CA ARG A 140 30.76 39.59 -1.30
C ARG A 140 29.82 40.79 -1.15
N ARG A 141 29.26 41.04 0.04
CA ARG A 141 28.52 42.28 0.40
C ARG A 141 29.37 43.57 0.28
N GLN A 142 30.69 43.48 0.21
CA GLN A 142 31.53 44.67 0.06
C GLN A 142 31.39 45.31 -1.33
N PHE A 143 31.09 44.51 -2.37
CA PHE A 143 31.01 44.94 -3.77
C PHE A 143 29.67 44.63 -4.47
N ALA A 144 28.78 43.85 -3.85
CA ALA A 144 27.49 43.45 -4.41
C ALA A 144 26.33 43.66 -3.44
N ASP A 145 25.19 44.11 -3.97
CA ASP A 145 23.90 44.04 -3.28
C ASP A 145 23.08 42.85 -3.80
N PHE A 146 22.29 42.21 -2.93
CA PHE A 146 21.66 40.92 -3.19
C PHE A 146 20.13 40.97 -3.06
N THR A 147 19.43 40.30 -3.97
CA THR A 147 17.99 40.04 -3.83
C THR A 147 17.71 39.13 -2.63
N VAL A 148 16.42 38.98 -2.28
CA VAL A 148 15.99 37.85 -1.46
C VAL A 148 16.50 36.52 -2.06
N PRO A 149 16.91 35.54 -1.23
CA PRO A 149 17.37 34.25 -1.75
C PRO A 149 16.32 33.55 -2.62
N HIS A 150 16.77 33.06 -3.77
CA HIS A 150 15.97 32.22 -4.67
C HIS A 150 16.32 30.73 -4.54
N ALA A 151 17.42 30.38 -3.87
CA ALA A 151 17.75 29.02 -3.48
C ALA A 151 18.61 29.01 -2.21
N ILE A 152 18.47 27.96 -1.40
CA ILE A 152 19.35 27.68 -0.26
C ILE A 152 19.85 26.25 -0.42
N VAL A 153 21.16 26.04 -0.39
CA VAL A 153 21.80 24.72 -0.54
C VAL A 153 22.94 24.57 0.47
N HIS A 154 23.33 23.33 0.74
CA HIS A 154 24.39 23.02 1.70
C HIS A 154 25.63 22.51 0.96
N GLY A 155 26.82 22.82 1.47
CA GLY A 155 28.06 22.21 0.99
C GLY A 155 28.11 20.72 1.32
N ALA A 156 28.89 19.97 0.55
CA ALA A 156 29.24 18.58 0.85
C ALA A 156 30.69 18.27 0.45
N ILE A 157 31.27 17.33 1.18
CA ILE A 157 32.53 16.68 0.85
C ILE A 157 32.21 15.47 -0.01
N PHE A 158 32.85 15.35 -1.18
CA PHE A 158 32.71 14.20 -2.06
C PHE A 158 34.01 13.41 -2.14
N VAL A 159 33.91 12.09 -1.98
CA VAL A 159 35.05 11.14 -1.98
C VAL A 159 34.70 9.90 -2.81
N ARG A 160 35.72 9.11 -3.19
CA ARG A 160 35.49 7.81 -3.85
C ARG A 160 34.81 6.83 -2.88
N LYS A 161 33.90 5.99 -3.38
CA LYS A 161 33.24 4.95 -2.57
C LYS A 161 34.27 3.91 -2.13
N GLY A 162 34.36 3.69 -0.81
CA GLY A 162 35.37 2.83 -0.20
C GLY A 162 36.63 3.58 0.25
N GLU A 163 36.69 4.91 0.10
CA GLU A 163 37.63 5.75 0.85
C GLU A 163 37.30 5.65 2.36
N THR A 164 38.32 5.52 3.20
CA THR A 164 38.18 5.36 4.66
C THR A 164 39.12 6.26 5.45
N GLN A 165 39.78 7.21 4.80
CA GLN A 165 40.66 8.19 5.44
C GLN A 165 40.03 9.58 5.57
N ILE A 166 38.79 9.77 5.09
CA ILE A 166 38.07 11.04 5.09
C ILE A 166 36.60 10.73 5.38
N ASP A 167 36.20 10.86 6.65
CA ASP A 167 34.81 10.69 7.10
C ASP A 167 34.19 12.01 7.59
N SER A 168 35.04 13.00 7.89
CA SER A 168 34.70 14.29 8.48
C SER A 168 35.52 15.43 7.88
N GLU A 169 35.14 16.67 8.20
CA GLU A 169 35.84 17.87 7.75
C GLU A 169 37.28 17.99 8.30
N SER A 170 37.51 17.55 9.54
CA SER A 170 38.84 17.55 10.17
C SER A 170 39.85 16.66 9.45
N ASP A 171 39.38 15.64 8.73
CA ASP A 171 40.24 14.68 8.01
C ASP A 171 40.82 15.26 6.70
N LEU A 172 40.30 16.42 6.27
CA LEU A 172 40.78 17.13 5.08
C LEU A 172 42.14 17.83 5.31
N ALA A 173 42.60 17.96 6.55
CA ALA A 173 43.90 18.55 6.85
C ALA A 173 45.04 17.74 6.20
N ARG A 174 45.85 18.39 5.35
CA ARG A 174 46.94 17.78 4.53
C ARG A 174 46.47 16.85 3.41
N LYS A 175 45.19 16.87 3.03
CA LYS A 175 44.64 16.18 1.85
C LYS A 175 44.60 17.13 0.65
N SER A 176 44.72 16.58 -0.56
CA SER A 176 44.55 17.36 -1.79
C SER A 176 43.06 17.56 -2.09
N ILE A 177 42.61 18.81 -2.03
CA ILE A 177 41.19 19.18 -2.13
C ILE A 177 40.92 19.88 -3.45
N ILE A 178 39.98 19.38 -4.23
CA ILE A 178 39.49 20.08 -5.43
C ILE A 178 38.37 21.04 -5.06
N VAL A 179 38.46 22.29 -5.53
CA VAL A 179 37.40 23.32 -5.43
C VAL A 179 37.24 24.05 -6.76
N MET A 180 36.03 24.51 -7.07
CA MET A 180 35.80 25.38 -8.22
C MET A 180 36.37 26.77 -7.99
N ASN A 181 37.08 27.31 -8.99
CA ASN A 181 37.82 28.56 -8.85
C ASN A 181 36.90 29.76 -8.60
N GLY A 182 36.94 30.27 -7.36
CA GLY A 182 36.17 31.43 -6.91
C GLY A 182 34.75 31.10 -6.42
N ASP A 183 34.35 29.83 -6.39
CA ASP A 183 33.10 29.41 -5.76
C ASP A 183 33.17 29.57 -4.22
N VAL A 184 32.02 29.53 -3.54
CA VAL A 184 31.92 29.59 -2.08
C VAL A 184 32.75 28.50 -1.40
N ALA A 185 32.87 27.33 -2.01
CA ALA A 185 33.72 26.26 -1.51
C ALA A 185 35.22 26.63 -1.52
N HIS A 186 35.65 27.48 -2.46
CA HIS A 186 37.00 28.04 -2.49
C HIS A 186 37.19 29.08 -1.39
N ASP A 187 36.27 30.05 -1.26
CA ASP A 187 36.31 31.07 -0.19
C ASP A 187 36.33 30.40 1.21
N TYR A 188 35.52 29.36 1.40
CA TYR A 188 35.48 28.55 2.62
C TYR A 188 36.78 27.81 2.88
N ALA A 189 37.33 27.09 1.89
CA ALA A 189 38.58 26.36 2.07
C ALA A 189 39.77 27.29 2.36
N VAL A 190 39.77 28.51 1.81
CA VAL A 190 40.76 29.54 2.12
C VAL A 190 40.61 30.05 3.56
N SER A 191 39.38 30.28 4.05
CA SER A 191 39.16 30.71 5.44
C SER A 191 39.54 29.64 6.48
N GLN A 192 39.43 28.35 6.14
CA GLN A 192 39.97 27.23 6.93
C GLN A 192 41.50 27.06 6.83
N GLY A 193 42.21 27.91 6.09
CA GLY A 193 43.66 27.88 5.94
C GLY A 193 44.19 26.80 4.98
N TRP A 194 43.33 26.18 4.17
CA TRP A 194 43.71 25.10 3.24
C TRP A 194 44.28 25.59 1.91
N ALA A 195 44.53 26.88 1.73
CA ALA A 195 44.97 27.47 0.46
C ALA A 195 46.15 26.75 -0.22
N ALA A 196 47.10 26.20 0.55
CA ALA A 196 48.28 25.48 0.04
C ALA A 196 48.01 24.04 -0.45
N GLN A 197 46.82 23.49 -0.23
CA GLN A 197 46.42 22.12 -0.59
C GLN A 197 45.22 22.08 -1.56
N LEU A 198 44.82 23.24 -2.11
CA LEU A 198 43.72 23.33 -3.07
C LEU A 198 44.17 23.10 -4.52
N VAL A 199 43.32 22.40 -5.25
CA VAL A 199 43.38 22.21 -6.70
C VAL A 199 42.20 22.95 -7.29
N LEU A 200 42.48 24.05 -7.99
CA LEU A 200 41.45 24.89 -8.60
C LEU A 200 41.05 24.32 -9.97
N VAL A 201 39.75 24.11 -10.17
CA VAL A 201 39.16 23.69 -11.46
C VAL A 201 38.15 24.71 -11.95
N ASP A 202 37.90 24.76 -13.26
CA ASP A 202 36.95 25.71 -13.85
C ASP A 202 35.52 25.16 -13.94
N THR A 203 35.33 23.84 -13.87
CA THR A 203 33.98 23.21 -13.81
C THR A 203 33.91 22.09 -12.76
N ALA A 204 32.69 21.84 -12.27
CA ALA A 204 32.42 20.72 -11.36
C ALA A 204 32.78 19.37 -12.02
N ALA A 205 32.48 19.22 -13.32
CA ALA A 205 32.74 18.02 -14.09
C ALA A 205 34.24 17.67 -14.13
N GLU A 206 35.10 18.65 -14.38
CA GLU A 206 36.56 18.48 -14.34
C GLU A 206 37.02 17.96 -12.97
N GLY A 207 36.54 18.58 -11.88
CA GLY A 207 36.89 18.15 -10.52
C GLY A 207 36.45 16.71 -10.21
N PHE A 208 35.24 16.31 -10.59
CA PHE A 208 34.80 14.93 -10.38
C PHE A 208 35.56 13.92 -11.25
N HIS A 209 36.02 14.29 -12.46
CA HIS A 209 36.88 13.42 -13.27
C HIS A 209 38.28 13.24 -12.66
N LEU A 210 38.88 14.29 -12.09
CA LEU A 210 40.16 14.20 -11.37
C LEU A 210 40.04 13.33 -10.10
N LEU A 211 38.94 13.47 -9.35
CA LEU A 211 38.63 12.63 -8.18
C LEU A 211 38.41 11.16 -8.57
N ALA A 212 37.68 10.91 -9.67
CA ALA A 212 37.45 9.59 -10.25
C ALA A 212 38.76 8.90 -10.69
N ALA A 213 39.66 9.68 -11.31
CA ALA A 213 40.97 9.21 -11.75
C ALA A 213 41.96 8.90 -10.61
N GLY A 214 41.59 9.16 -9.35
CA GLY A 214 42.43 8.89 -8.19
C GLY A 214 43.58 9.90 -7.99
N GLN A 215 43.54 11.06 -8.65
CA GLN A 215 44.64 12.03 -8.63
C GLN A 215 44.62 12.92 -7.39
N HIS A 216 43.44 13.17 -6.82
CA HIS A 216 43.23 13.97 -5.61
C HIS A 216 42.29 13.27 -4.62
N ASP A 217 42.23 13.76 -3.38
CA ASP A 217 41.59 13.06 -2.27
C ASP A 217 40.09 13.34 -2.15
N ALA A 218 39.66 14.60 -2.31
CA ALA A 218 38.26 15.01 -2.16
C ALA A 218 37.87 16.18 -3.10
N VAL A 219 36.57 16.35 -3.35
CA VAL A 219 35.97 17.55 -3.97
C VAL A 219 35.06 18.24 -2.95
N LEU A 220 35.18 19.55 -2.78
CA LEU A 220 34.21 20.36 -2.00
C LEU A 220 33.34 21.16 -2.97
N LEU A 221 32.02 20.99 -2.85
CA LEU A 221 31.04 21.65 -3.70
C LEU A 221 29.67 21.70 -3.01
N SER A 222 28.74 22.52 -3.51
CA SER A 222 27.32 22.38 -3.16
C SER A 222 26.83 20.94 -3.38
N LYS A 223 26.16 20.36 -2.38
CA LYS A 223 25.67 18.98 -2.40
C LYS A 223 24.77 18.71 -3.60
N LEU A 224 23.89 19.65 -3.93
CA LEU A 224 22.96 19.53 -5.04
C LEU A 224 23.70 19.50 -6.38
N VAL A 225 24.63 20.44 -6.56
CA VAL A 225 25.44 20.58 -7.78
C VAL A 225 26.31 19.35 -8.00
N GLY A 226 26.99 18.88 -6.95
CA GLY A 226 27.81 17.68 -7.03
C GLY A 226 27.00 16.41 -7.31
N MET A 227 25.87 16.21 -6.63
CA MET A 227 25.00 15.06 -6.90
C MET A 227 24.43 15.05 -8.33
N GLN A 228 24.16 16.22 -8.91
CA GLN A 228 23.66 16.33 -10.28
C GLN A 228 24.78 16.17 -11.32
N THR A 229 25.97 16.69 -11.05
CA THR A 229 27.16 16.49 -11.89
C THR A 229 27.55 15.01 -11.95
N LEU A 230 27.59 14.32 -10.79
CA LEU A 230 27.82 12.88 -10.72
C LEU A 230 26.78 12.07 -11.51
N LYS A 231 25.53 12.52 -11.53
CA LYS A 231 24.44 11.90 -12.30
C LYS A 231 24.54 12.17 -13.80
N ALA A 232 24.93 13.37 -14.21
CA ALA A 232 25.09 13.76 -15.61
C ALA A 232 26.29 13.08 -16.27
N HIS A 233 27.37 12.85 -15.52
CA HIS A 233 28.60 12.18 -16.00
C HIS A 233 28.67 10.68 -15.63
N GLU A 234 27.59 10.09 -15.13
CA GLU A 234 27.48 8.67 -14.74
C GLU A 234 28.54 8.16 -13.72
N LEU A 235 29.12 9.05 -12.92
CA LEU A 235 30.22 8.81 -11.96
C LEU A 235 29.74 8.12 -10.66
N SER A 236 29.13 6.94 -10.81
CA SER A 236 28.48 6.17 -9.74
C SER A 236 29.42 5.63 -8.64
N HIS A 237 30.74 5.78 -8.78
CA HIS A 237 31.76 5.33 -7.83
C HIS A 237 32.24 6.45 -6.88
N ILE A 238 31.67 7.64 -6.94
CA ILE A 238 31.88 8.75 -5.99
C ILE A 238 30.63 8.90 -5.11
N ALA A 239 30.78 9.38 -3.88
CA ALA A 239 29.69 9.65 -2.95
C ALA A 239 29.93 10.94 -2.15
N ALA A 240 28.85 11.62 -1.78
CA ALA A 240 28.87 12.66 -0.75
C ALA A 240 28.93 12.01 0.63
N LEU A 241 29.74 12.57 1.54
CA LEU A 241 29.74 12.20 2.95
C LEU A 241 28.44 12.66 3.65
N LYS A 242 28.17 12.09 4.83
CA LYS A 242 26.98 12.41 5.63
C LYS A 242 27.02 13.81 6.29
N PRO A 243 28.16 14.30 6.82
CA PRO A 243 28.24 15.65 7.36
C PRO A 243 27.95 16.69 6.27
N GLN A 244 27.24 17.75 6.64
CA GLN A 244 27.09 18.94 5.79
C GLN A 244 28.32 19.83 5.98
N LEU A 245 28.84 20.38 4.88
CA LEU A 245 30.01 21.26 4.91
C LEU A 245 29.55 22.72 5.06
N GLY A 246 30.02 23.38 6.11
CA GLY A 246 29.79 24.81 6.36
C GLY A 246 28.31 25.22 6.55
N SER A 247 28.08 26.53 6.57
CA SER A 247 26.73 27.12 6.70
C SER A 247 25.91 27.00 5.40
N PRO A 248 24.56 27.09 5.47
CA PRO A 248 23.70 27.06 4.28
C PRO A 248 24.00 28.23 3.33
N GLN A 249 24.36 27.91 2.09
CA GLN A 249 24.67 28.84 1.03
C GLN A 249 23.37 29.42 0.45
N LYS A 250 23.19 30.74 0.56
CA LYS A 250 22.00 31.47 0.08
C LYS A 250 22.31 32.09 -1.28
N PHE A 251 21.80 31.49 -2.36
CA PHE A 251 21.98 31.99 -3.72
C PHE A 251 20.92 33.06 -4.05
N SER A 252 21.37 34.14 -4.68
CA SER A 252 20.58 35.33 -5.01
C SER A 252 21.01 35.90 -6.36
N PHE A 253 20.16 36.75 -6.95
CA PHE A 253 20.65 37.67 -7.98
C PHE A 253 21.46 38.76 -7.27
N ALA A 254 22.61 39.10 -7.84
CA ALA A 254 23.49 40.14 -7.34
C ALA A 254 23.59 41.28 -8.35
N VAL A 255 23.50 42.52 -7.87
CA VAL A 255 23.73 43.74 -8.63
C VAL A 255 24.92 44.48 -8.05
N GLN A 256 25.55 45.36 -8.84
CA GLN A 256 26.65 46.18 -8.34
C GLN A 256 26.17 47.07 -7.18
N ARG A 257 27.01 47.23 -6.17
CA ARG A 257 26.66 47.95 -4.94
C ARG A 257 26.23 49.39 -5.22
N GLY A 258 25.06 49.78 -4.71
CA GLY A 258 24.45 51.10 -4.91
C GLY A 258 23.41 51.17 -6.02
N HIS A 259 23.15 50.08 -6.76
CA HIS A 259 22.05 49.99 -7.74
C HIS A 259 20.71 49.61 -7.07
N SER A 260 20.30 50.40 -6.06
CA SER A 260 19.11 50.14 -5.23
C SER A 260 17.80 50.03 -6.01
N ASP A 261 17.65 50.80 -7.09
CA ASP A 261 16.42 50.81 -7.89
C ASP A 261 16.24 49.48 -8.64
N LEU A 262 17.26 49.05 -9.38
CA LEU A 262 17.31 47.75 -10.05
C LEU A 262 17.17 46.58 -9.05
N LEU A 263 17.79 46.71 -7.87
CA LEU A 263 17.62 45.72 -6.81
C LEU A 263 16.16 45.59 -6.34
N SER A 264 15.45 46.72 -6.24
CA SER A 264 14.04 46.77 -5.83
C SER A 264 13.14 46.12 -6.89
N GLU A 265 13.32 46.49 -8.17
CA GLU A 265 12.61 45.90 -9.31
C GLU A 265 12.79 44.36 -9.37
N LEU A 266 14.03 43.87 -9.21
CA LEU A 266 14.30 42.42 -9.21
C LEU A 266 13.67 41.69 -8.03
N ASN A 267 13.57 42.32 -6.85
CA ASN A 267 12.85 41.76 -5.71
C ASN A 267 11.33 41.74 -5.93
N GLU A 268 10.76 42.76 -6.58
CA GLU A 268 9.35 42.80 -6.97
C GLU A 268 9.02 41.70 -7.99
N GLY A 269 9.81 41.55 -9.05
CA GLY A 269 9.65 40.47 -10.02
C GLY A 269 9.73 39.07 -9.39
N LEU A 270 10.69 38.85 -8.47
CA LEU A 270 10.77 37.59 -7.71
C LEU A 270 9.55 37.36 -6.80
N ALA A 271 8.94 38.41 -6.26
CA ALA A 271 7.71 38.30 -5.46
C ALA A 271 6.48 37.97 -6.34
N LEU A 272 6.38 38.59 -7.52
CA LEU A 272 5.33 38.30 -8.52
C LEU A 272 5.40 36.85 -9.01
N LEU A 273 6.59 36.32 -9.35
CA LEU A 273 6.74 34.92 -9.75
C LEU A 273 6.43 33.92 -8.64
N LYS A 274 6.64 34.31 -7.37
CA LYS A 274 6.25 33.49 -6.21
C LYS A 274 4.74 33.51 -5.97
N SER A 275 4.05 34.63 -6.20
CA SER A 275 2.59 34.73 -6.04
C SER A 275 1.80 34.10 -7.20
N ASN A 276 2.30 34.22 -8.44
CA ASN A 276 1.66 33.65 -9.63
C ASN A 276 1.96 32.15 -9.85
N GLY A 277 2.85 31.56 -9.04
CA GLY A 277 3.17 30.13 -9.05
C GLY A 277 4.25 29.71 -10.06
N THR A 278 4.71 30.60 -10.94
CA THR A 278 5.77 30.32 -11.93
C THR A 278 7.07 29.90 -11.27
N TYR A 279 7.44 30.53 -10.13
CA TYR A 279 8.59 30.13 -9.33
C TYR A 279 8.48 28.66 -8.87
N ASN A 280 7.30 28.23 -8.40
CA ASN A 280 7.09 26.85 -7.95
C ASN A 280 7.18 25.86 -9.12
N THR A 281 6.70 26.23 -10.31
CA THR A 281 6.83 25.41 -11.53
C THR A 281 8.30 25.23 -11.93
N LEU A 282 9.09 26.32 -11.93
CA LEU A 282 10.52 26.25 -12.23
C LEU A 282 11.30 25.50 -11.15
N TYR A 283 10.93 25.67 -9.88
CA TYR A 283 11.50 24.94 -8.74
C TYR A 283 11.22 23.44 -8.87
N ASP A 284 9.96 23.03 -9.08
CA ASP A 284 9.62 21.60 -9.23
C ASP A 284 10.24 20.98 -10.50
N GLN A 285 10.40 21.75 -11.58
CA GLN A 285 11.07 21.30 -12.81
C GLN A 285 12.57 21.02 -12.63
N TRP A 286 13.30 21.92 -11.95
CA TRP A 286 14.76 21.87 -11.88
C TRP A 286 15.31 21.31 -10.55
N LEU A 287 14.58 21.47 -9.45
CA LEU A 287 14.99 21.16 -8.08
C LEU A 287 14.12 20.09 -7.40
N GLY A 288 12.82 20.01 -7.73
CA GLY A 288 11.82 19.13 -7.10
C GLY A 288 11.99 17.62 -7.29
N ILE A 289 13.11 17.16 -7.86
CA ILE A 289 13.50 15.74 -7.94
C ILE A 289 14.15 15.28 -6.61
N TYR A 290 14.50 16.20 -5.72
CA TYR A 290 15.31 15.92 -4.51
C TYR A 290 14.64 16.27 -3.16
N ASP A 291 13.47 16.91 -3.17
CA ASP A 291 12.61 17.01 -1.98
C ASP A 291 11.71 15.77 -1.90
N GLU A 292 11.92 14.92 -0.88
CA GLU A 292 10.97 13.84 -0.54
C GLU A 292 9.68 14.45 0.05
N LYS A 293 8.78 14.93 -0.82
CA LYS A 293 7.46 15.43 -0.40
C LYS A 293 6.62 14.30 0.20
N GLU A 294 6.32 14.39 1.49
CA GLU A 294 5.33 13.54 2.14
C GLU A 294 3.95 13.73 1.47
N VAL A 295 3.26 12.61 1.17
CA VAL A 295 2.02 12.64 0.39
C VAL A 295 0.86 13.11 1.28
N GLY A 296 0.31 14.29 0.96
CA GLY A 296 -0.82 14.86 1.71
C GLY A 296 -2.16 14.18 1.42
N LEU A 297 -3.10 14.28 2.37
CA LEU A 297 -4.45 13.70 2.24
C LEU A 297 -5.22 14.23 1.01
N ARG A 298 -4.92 15.47 0.58
CA ARG A 298 -5.46 16.10 -0.63
C ARG A 298 -5.00 15.39 -1.91
N ASP A 299 -3.75 14.96 -1.94
CA ASP A 299 -3.17 14.22 -3.07
C ASP A 299 -3.67 12.79 -3.16
N LEU A 300 -4.15 12.21 -2.04
CA LEU A 300 -4.80 10.90 -2.02
C LEU A 300 -6.23 10.95 -2.58
N LEU A 301 -6.99 12.00 -2.21
CA LEU A 301 -8.39 12.15 -2.58
C LEU A 301 -8.63 12.22 -4.10
N GLN A 302 -7.72 12.83 -4.87
CA GLN A 302 -7.82 12.91 -6.34
C GLN A 302 -7.81 11.53 -7.02
N TYR A 303 -7.20 10.52 -6.39
CA TYR A 303 -7.15 9.14 -6.91
C TYR A 303 -8.30 8.26 -6.39
N ILE A 304 -8.89 8.59 -5.24
CA ILE A 304 -10.01 7.85 -4.65
C ILE A 304 -11.34 8.18 -5.32
N LEU A 305 -11.59 9.45 -5.64
CA LEU A 305 -12.87 9.91 -6.24
C LEU A 305 -13.28 9.12 -7.50
N PRO A 306 -12.39 8.88 -8.49
CA PRO A 306 -12.73 8.11 -9.69
C PRO A 306 -13.11 6.66 -9.40
N VAL A 307 -12.48 6.03 -8.40
CA VAL A 307 -12.76 4.64 -7.99
C VAL A 307 -14.16 4.55 -7.37
N VAL A 308 -14.53 5.50 -6.52
CA VAL A 308 -15.88 5.57 -5.93
C VAL A 308 -16.95 5.77 -7.02
N ALA A 309 -16.70 6.64 -8.00
CA ALA A 309 -17.61 6.85 -9.12
C ALA A 309 -17.85 5.58 -9.95
N PHE A 310 -16.80 4.77 -10.18
CA PHE A 310 -16.92 3.48 -10.87
C PHE A 310 -17.83 2.49 -10.13
N PHE A 311 -17.69 2.35 -8.81
CA PHE A 311 -18.55 1.46 -8.01
C PHE A 311 -20.01 1.92 -7.96
N LEU A 312 -20.28 3.23 -7.97
CA LEU A 312 -21.65 3.77 -8.05
C LEU A 312 -22.32 3.45 -9.40
N LEU A 313 -21.58 3.54 -10.52
CA LEU A 313 -22.07 3.14 -11.84
C LEU A 313 -22.36 1.64 -11.92
N LEU A 314 -21.49 0.80 -11.35
CA LEU A 314 -21.70 -0.65 -11.27
C LEU A 314 -22.97 -1.01 -10.48
N LEU A 315 -23.21 -0.32 -9.35
CA LEU A 315 -24.42 -0.50 -8.55
C LEU A 315 -25.68 -0.11 -9.33
N GLY A 316 -25.65 0.99 -10.07
CA GLY A 316 -26.76 1.42 -10.95
C GLY A 316 -27.10 0.39 -12.03
N PHE A 317 -26.08 -0.19 -12.67
CA PHE A 317 -26.27 -1.25 -13.68
C PHE A 317 -26.92 -2.51 -13.10
N LEU A 318 -26.52 -2.94 -11.90
CA LEU A 318 -27.11 -4.10 -11.22
C LEU A 318 -28.60 -3.87 -10.85
N LEU A 319 -28.96 -2.65 -10.45
CA LEU A 319 -30.36 -2.29 -10.17
C LEU A 319 -31.22 -2.26 -11.45
N TYR A 320 -30.70 -1.73 -12.56
CA TYR A 320 -31.39 -1.74 -13.85
C TYR A 320 -31.68 -3.16 -14.34
N ARG A 321 -30.70 -4.06 -14.27
CA ARG A 321 -30.87 -5.47 -14.67
C ARG A 321 -32.02 -6.15 -13.90
N ARG A 322 -32.17 -5.86 -12.61
CA ARG A 322 -33.22 -6.43 -11.75
C ARG A 322 -34.63 -5.93 -12.11
N GLN A 323 -34.75 -4.77 -12.74
CA GLN A 323 -36.05 -4.26 -13.20
C GLN A 323 -36.55 -5.02 -14.43
N VAL A 324 -35.68 -5.25 -15.43
CA VAL A 324 -36.01 -5.98 -16.67
C VAL A 324 -36.50 -7.41 -16.41
N GLU A 325 -35.96 -8.05 -15.38
CA GLU A 325 -36.32 -9.42 -14.97
C GLU A 325 -37.78 -9.55 -14.48
N ARG A 326 -38.37 -8.47 -13.94
CA ARG A 326 -39.78 -8.46 -13.52
C ARG A 326 -40.74 -8.44 -14.70
N ASP A 327 -40.51 -7.60 -15.69
CA ASP A 327 -41.45 -7.37 -16.79
C ASP A 327 -41.64 -8.64 -17.64
N LEU A 328 -40.59 -9.46 -17.77
CA LEU A 328 -40.64 -10.77 -18.44
C LEU A 328 -41.58 -11.79 -17.75
N THR A 329 -41.74 -11.73 -16.42
CA THR A 329 -42.58 -12.69 -15.68
C THR A 329 -44.08 -12.50 -15.93
N HIS A 330 -44.52 -11.27 -16.19
CA HIS A 330 -45.93 -10.97 -16.47
C HIS A 330 -46.39 -11.48 -17.84
N ALA A 331 -45.52 -11.43 -18.86
CA ALA A 331 -45.83 -11.96 -20.19
C ALA A 331 -46.01 -13.49 -20.18
N ALA A 332 -45.20 -14.21 -19.39
CA ALA A 332 -45.26 -15.67 -19.30
C ALA A 332 -46.58 -16.20 -18.68
N MET A 333 -47.21 -15.45 -17.78
CA MET A 333 -48.46 -15.89 -17.14
C MET A 333 -49.65 -15.92 -18.10
N ALA A 334 -49.74 -14.98 -19.04
CA ALA A 334 -50.85 -14.93 -20.01
C ALA A 334 -50.84 -16.12 -20.98
N GLN A 335 -49.65 -16.48 -21.50
CA GLN A 335 -49.48 -17.57 -22.46
C GLN A 335 -49.81 -18.95 -21.86
N SER A 336 -49.67 -19.12 -20.55
CA SER A 336 -49.94 -20.39 -19.86
C SER A 336 -51.44 -20.75 -19.84
N HIS A 337 -52.33 -19.76 -19.71
CA HIS A 337 -53.76 -20.01 -19.53
C HIS A 337 -54.46 -20.53 -20.81
N GLU A 338 -54.08 -19.99 -21.98
CA GLU A 338 -54.64 -20.36 -23.28
C GLU A 338 -54.23 -21.78 -23.72
N LEU A 339 -52.99 -22.16 -23.40
CA LEU A 339 -52.46 -23.49 -23.67
C LEU A 339 -53.22 -24.60 -22.91
N LEU A 340 -53.57 -24.36 -21.64
CA LEU A 340 -54.24 -25.35 -20.79
C LEU A 340 -55.62 -25.76 -21.31
N LEU A 341 -56.42 -24.81 -21.78
CA LEU A 341 -57.76 -25.08 -22.34
C LEU A 341 -57.67 -25.89 -23.64
N THR A 342 -56.67 -25.60 -24.47
CA THR A 342 -56.46 -26.31 -25.75
C THR A 342 -56.07 -27.78 -25.52
N ILE A 343 -55.27 -28.06 -24.49
CA ILE A 343 -54.86 -29.43 -24.14
C ILE A 343 -56.05 -30.28 -23.68
N ILE A 344 -56.90 -29.76 -22.79
CA ILE A 344 -58.04 -30.50 -22.22
C ILE A 344 -59.03 -30.97 -23.30
N GLU A 345 -59.28 -30.12 -24.29
CA GLU A 345 -60.26 -30.40 -25.35
C GLU A 345 -59.72 -31.37 -26.43
N ALA A 346 -58.41 -31.38 -26.68
CA ALA A 346 -57.79 -32.29 -27.65
C ALA A 346 -57.59 -33.73 -27.16
N MET A 347 -57.86 -34.02 -25.88
CA MET A 347 -57.64 -35.35 -25.30
C MET A 347 -58.77 -36.34 -25.68
N PRO A 348 -58.45 -37.58 -26.13
CA PRO A 348 -59.45 -38.60 -26.46
C PRO A 348 -60.13 -39.21 -25.22
N ALA A 349 -59.55 -39.02 -24.03
CA ALA A 349 -60.16 -39.38 -22.76
C ALA A 349 -61.35 -38.47 -22.43
N ARG A 350 -62.34 -39.03 -21.73
CA ARG A 350 -63.55 -38.31 -21.31
C ARG A 350 -63.27 -37.55 -20.02
N ILE A 351 -63.00 -36.25 -20.05
CA ILE A 351 -62.57 -35.47 -18.88
C ILE A 351 -63.71 -34.63 -18.30
N PHE A 352 -63.89 -34.65 -16.98
CA PHE A 352 -64.88 -33.84 -16.25
C PHE A 352 -64.33 -33.33 -14.91
N TRP A 353 -64.82 -32.20 -14.41
CA TRP A 353 -64.54 -31.75 -13.05
C TRP A 353 -65.79 -31.28 -12.32
N LYS A 354 -65.79 -31.44 -11.00
CA LYS A 354 -66.89 -31.19 -10.06
C LYS A 354 -66.44 -30.34 -8.88
N ASP A 355 -67.38 -29.69 -8.21
CA ASP A 355 -67.16 -29.02 -6.92
C ASP A 355 -67.20 -30.00 -5.74
N ARG A 356 -67.19 -29.46 -4.51
CA ARG A 356 -67.23 -30.25 -3.27
C ARG A 356 -68.56 -30.94 -3.00
N ASP A 357 -69.65 -30.44 -3.58
CA ASP A 357 -71.00 -30.96 -3.40
C ASP A 357 -71.37 -31.98 -4.50
N GLY A 358 -70.43 -32.24 -5.43
CA GLY A 358 -70.57 -33.22 -6.51
C GLY A 358 -71.20 -32.66 -7.78
N LEU A 359 -71.39 -31.34 -7.87
CA LEU A 359 -71.94 -30.69 -9.06
C LEU A 359 -70.85 -30.46 -10.10
N TYR A 360 -71.13 -30.75 -11.37
CA TYR A 360 -70.18 -30.52 -12.46
C TYR A 360 -69.85 -29.02 -12.58
N LEU A 361 -68.56 -28.70 -12.60
CA LEU A 361 -67.99 -27.37 -12.87
C LEU A 361 -67.56 -27.22 -14.34
N GLY A 362 -67.37 -28.33 -15.05
CA GLY A 362 -67.10 -28.37 -16.48
C GLY A 362 -66.61 -29.74 -16.94
N CYS A 363 -66.39 -29.88 -18.25
CA CYS A 363 -65.87 -31.09 -18.88
C CYS A 363 -65.29 -30.78 -20.28
N ASN A 364 -64.64 -31.75 -20.91
CA ASN A 364 -64.30 -31.70 -22.34
C ASN A 364 -65.44 -32.28 -23.20
N SER A 365 -65.44 -31.98 -24.49
CA SER A 365 -66.52 -32.45 -25.39
C SER A 365 -66.60 -33.98 -25.50
N ALA A 366 -65.50 -34.71 -25.28
CA ALA A 366 -65.52 -36.18 -25.27
C ALA A 366 -66.39 -36.74 -24.13
N PHE A 367 -66.29 -36.17 -22.92
CA PHE A 367 -67.18 -36.55 -21.82
C PHE A 367 -68.62 -36.13 -22.07
N ALA A 368 -68.84 -34.91 -22.58
CA ALA A 368 -70.18 -34.40 -22.89
C ALA A 368 -70.98 -35.36 -23.80
N LEU A 369 -70.33 -35.93 -24.83
CA LEU A 369 -70.91 -36.91 -25.73
C LEU A 369 -71.28 -38.24 -25.05
N ASP A 370 -70.35 -38.85 -24.29
CA ASP A 370 -70.62 -40.10 -23.56
C ASP A 370 -71.70 -39.91 -22.48
N ALA A 371 -71.79 -38.71 -21.93
CA ALA A 371 -72.79 -38.27 -20.96
C ALA A 371 -74.16 -37.91 -21.60
N GLY A 372 -74.25 -37.87 -22.94
CA GLY A 372 -75.50 -37.67 -23.69
C GLY A 372 -75.95 -36.22 -23.90
N VAL A 373 -75.06 -35.23 -23.78
CA VAL A 373 -75.34 -33.80 -24.00
C VAL A 373 -74.52 -33.21 -25.16
N ALA A 374 -74.95 -32.06 -25.71
CA ALA A 374 -74.34 -31.47 -26.90
C ALA A 374 -73.20 -30.49 -26.60
N GLN A 375 -73.23 -29.77 -25.48
CA GLN A 375 -72.16 -28.84 -25.07
C GLN A 375 -71.74 -29.04 -23.60
N PRO A 376 -70.43 -28.92 -23.27
CA PRO A 376 -69.93 -29.00 -21.89
C PRO A 376 -70.60 -28.04 -20.89
N SER A 377 -71.04 -26.87 -21.36
CA SER A 377 -71.75 -25.86 -20.55
C SER A 377 -73.11 -26.35 -20.04
N GLU A 378 -73.76 -27.29 -20.72
CA GLU A 378 -75.05 -27.87 -20.30
C GLU A 378 -74.91 -28.79 -19.08
N LEU A 379 -73.69 -29.20 -18.71
CA LEU A 379 -73.44 -30.00 -17.52
C LEU A 379 -73.21 -29.14 -16.27
N ILE A 380 -72.82 -27.88 -16.43
CA ILE A 380 -72.41 -27.03 -15.30
C ILE A 380 -73.59 -26.85 -14.33
N GLY A 381 -73.39 -27.26 -13.07
CA GLY A 381 -74.39 -27.23 -12.00
C GLY A 381 -75.30 -28.47 -11.90
N LYS A 382 -75.11 -29.51 -12.73
CA LYS A 382 -75.83 -30.80 -12.61
C LYS A 382 -75.10 -31.79 -11.69
N SER A 383 -75.81 -32.80 -11.21
CA SER A 383 -75.31 -33.94 -10.42
C SER A 383 -75.49 -35.28 -11.17
N ASP A 384 -74.82 -36.36 -10.73
CA ASP A 384 -74.81 -37.66 -11.44
C ASP A 384 -76.18 -38.36 -11.52
N ASP A 385 -77.09 -38.08 -10.58
CA ASP A 385 -78.46 -38.59 -10.58
C ASP A 385 -79.35 -37.93 -11.64
N GLN A 386 -78.98 -36.73 -12.09
CA GLN A 386 -79.62 -36.01 -13.20
C GLN A 386 -79.10 -36.47 -14.57
N MET A 387 -78.22 -37.47 -14.61
CA MET A 387 -77.60 -38.03 -15.80
C MET A 387 -78.18 -39.41 -16.16
N GLY A 388 -77.95 -39.86 -17.40
CA GLY A 388 -78.49 -41.11 -17.95
C GLY A 388 -77.89 -42.40 -17.36
N GLY A 389 -78.03 -42.65 -16.05
CA GLY A 389 -77.35 -43.76 -15.37
C GLY A 389 -77.76 -44.02 -13.92
N ALA A 390 -79.01 -43.76 -13.53
CA ALA A 390 -79.48 -43.74 -12.13
C ALA A 390 -79.04 -44.93 -11.24
N ALA A 391 -78.90 -46.14 -11.79
CA ALA A 391 -78.47 -47.33 -11.03
C ALA A 391 -76.96 -47.36 -10.65
N GLN A 392 -76.15 -46.46 -11.21
CA GLN A 392 -74.70 -46.36 -10.94
C GLN A 392 -74.30 -44.99 -10.35
N ALA A 393 -75.17 -43.98 -10.46
CA ALA A 393 -74.97 -42.63 -9.92
C ALA A 393 -74.62 -42.63 -8.42
N GLU A 394 -75.28 -43.45 -7.60
CA GLU A 394 -74.99 -43.58 -6.17
C GLU A 394 -73.58 -44.12 -5.90
N ARG A 395 -73.11 -45.09 -6.71
CA ARG A 395 -71.75 -45.64 -6.61
C ARG A 395 -70.71 -44.60 -6.99
N TYR A 396 -70.94 -43.87 -8.09
CA TYR A 396 -70.03 -42.83 -8.56
C TYR A 396 -69.97 -41.64 -7.60
N GLY A 397 -71.10 -41.16 -7.10
CA GLY A 397 -71.15 -40.10 -6.08
C GLY A 397 -70.42 -40.51 -4.79
N ALA A 398 -70.61 -41.75 -4.32
CA ALA A 398 -69.90 -42.26 -3.14
C ALA A 398 -68.38 -42.39 -3.36
N GLU A 399 -67.94 -42.84 -4.54
CA GLU A 399 -66.52 -42.88 -4.92
C GLU A 399 -65.91 -41.47 -5.04
N ASP A 400 -66.62 -40.54 -5.66
CA ASP A 400 -66.18 -39.15 -5.87
C ASP A 400 -66.02 -38.43 -4.52
N LEU A 401 -67.01 -38.58 -3.63
CA LEU A 401 -66.93 -38.12 -2.23
C LEU A 401 -65.80 -38.78 -1.46
N ALA A 402 -65.55 -40.08 -1.65
CA ALA A 402 -64.45 -40.78 -0.99
C ALA A 402 -63.08 -40.28 -1.48
N VAL A 403 -62.91 -39.99 -2.77
CA VAL A 403 -61.68 -39.39 -3.33
C VAL A 403 -61.48 -37.96 -2.80
N MET A 404 -62.54 -37.16 -2.72
CA MET A 404 -62.46 -35.80 -2.17
C MET A 404 -62.17 -35.77 -0.67
N ALA A 405 -62.84 -36.61 0.12
CA ALA A 405 -62.69 -36.69 1.57
C ALA A 405 -61.34 -37.30 2.01
N SER A 406 -60.84 -38.31 1.28
CA SER A 406 -59.48 -38.85 1.50
C SER A 406 -58.38 -37.94 0.95
N GLY A 407 -58.74 -36.93 0.13
CA GLY A 407 -57.80 -36.06 -0.57
C GLY A 407 -56.82 -36.79 -1.49
N SER A 408 -57.08 -38.06 -1.82
CA SER A 408 -56.11 -38.95 -2.49
C SER A 408 -56.62 -39.37 -3.87
N ALA A 409 -55.83 -39.10 -4.91
CA ALA A 409 -56.17 -39.46 -6.28
C ALA A 409 -56.23 -40.98 -6.48
N ARG A 410 -57.28 -41.46 -7.17
CA ARG A 410 -57.34 -42.79 -7.77
C ARG A 410 -56.98 -42.64 -9.26
N LEU A 411 -55.85 -43.16 -9.70
CA LEU A 411 -55.40 -43.02 -11.09
C LEU A 411 -55.37 -44.38 -11.79
N SER A 412 -55.75 -44.40 -13.07
CA SER A 412 -55.66 -45.56 -13.97
C SER A 412 -56.18 -46.87 -13.36
N VAL A 413 -57.34 -46.80 -12.70
CA VAL A 413 -58.02 -47.96 -12.12
C VAL A 413 -58.73 -48.71 -13.25
N ASP A 414 -58.22 -49.90 -13.57
CA ASP A 414 -58.86 -50.80 -14.51
C ASP A 414 -60.09 -51.45 -13.84
N GLU A 415 -61.28 -50.96 -14.17
CA GLU A 415 -62.56 -51.41 -13.65
C GLU A 415 -63.40 -52.11 -14.73
N ALA A 416 -63.97 -53.25 -14.37
CA ALA A 416 -64.94 -53.93 -15.22
C ALA A 416 -66.31 -53.23 -15.10
N GLN A 417 -66.75 -52.52 -16.14
CA GLN A 417 -68.10 -51.97 -16.22
C GLN A 417 -69.00 -52.87 -17.09
N THR A 418 -70.25 -53.06 -16.67
CA THR A 418 -71.25 -53.76 -17.50
C THR A 418 -72.19 -52.73 -18.11
N ARG A 419 -72.20 -52.61 -19.45
CA ARG A 419 -73.13 -51.71 -20.17
C ARG A 419 -74.59 -52.19 -20.01
N PRO A 420 -75.61 -51.34 -20.26
CA PRO A 420 -77.03 -51.74 -20.19
C PRO A 420 -77.44 -52.96 -21.05
N GLY A 421 -76.60 -53.38 -22.02
CA GLY A 421 -76.78 -54.59 -22.82
C GLY A 421 -76.10 -55.86 -22.29
N GLY A 422 -75.52 -55.85 -21.07
CA GLY A 422 -74.95 -57.04 -20.42
C GLY A 422 -73.50 -57.40 -20.79
N GLN A 423 -72.85 -56.67 -21.70
CA GLN A 423 -71.44 -56.84 -22.03
C GLN A 423 -70.55 -56.19 -20.95
N THR A 424 -69.58 -56.95 -20.43
CA THR A 424 -68.49 -56.41 -19.60
C THR A 424 -67.40 -55.82 -20.50
N ILE A 425 -67.08 -54.56 -20.25
CA ILE A 425 -65.92 -53.86 -20.79
C ILE A 425 -64.94 -53.56 -19.65
N TRP A 426 -63.66 -53.48 -19.96
CA TRP A 426 -62.64 -52.96 -19.04
C TRP A 426 -62.45 -51.47 -19.33
N LEU A 427 -62.81 -50.61 -18.37
CA LEU A 427 -62.51 -49.19 -18.42
C LEU A 427 -61.28 -48.88 -17.57
N ARG A 428 -60.46 -47.93 -18.00
CA ARG A 428 -59.36 -47.36 -17.21
C ARG A 428 -59.78 -45.98 -16.70
N THR A 429 -60.18 -45.89 -15.43
CA THR A 429 -60.74 -44.66 -14.83
C THR A 429 -59.75 -43.98 -13.88
N SER A 430 -59.68 -42.65 -13.93
CA SER A 430 -58.92 -41.81 -12.99
C SER A 430 -59.82 -40.73 -12.37
N LYS A 431 -59.64 -40.44 -11.09
CA LYS A 431 -60.37 -39.45 -10.28
C LYS A 431 -59.38 -38.78 -9.32
N VAL A 432 -59.22 -37.46 -9.42
CA VAL A 432 -58.21 -36.65 -8.71
C VAL A 432 -58.91 -35.55 -7.91
N PRO A 433 -58.63 -35.37 -6.61
CA PRO A 433 -59.18 -34.23 -5.87
C PRO A 433 -58.47 -32.94 -6.33
N LEU A 434 -59.26 -31.99 -6.82
CA LEU A 434 -58.78 -30.64 -7.11
C LEU A 434 -58.52 -29.91 -5.78
N ARG A 435 -57.37 -29.27 -5.66
CA ARG A 435 -56.95 -28.55 -4.45
C ARG A 435 -56.63 -27.09 -4.72
N ASN A 436 -56.89 -26.23 -3.75
CA ASN A 436 -56.41 -24.84 -3.78
C ASN A 436 -54.90 -24.77 -3.40
N PRO A 437 -54.23 -23.60 -3.55
CA PRO A 437 -52.82 -23.44 -3.17
C PRO A 437 -52.53 -23.68 -1.68
N ASN A 438 -53.54 -23.64 -0.81
CA ASN A 438 -53.42 -23.95 0.62
C ASN A 438 -53.51 -25.46 0.90
N GLY A 439 -53.70 -26.28 -0.13
CA GLY A 439 -53.79 -27.74 -0.06
C GLY A 439 -55.18 -28.29 0.26
N GLU A 440 -56.20 -27.45 0.40
CA GLU A 440 -57.57 -27.87 0.72
C GLU A 440 -58.27 -28.42 -0.54
N THR A 441 -59.00 -29.54 -0.41
CA THR A 441 -59.82 -30.08 -1.51
C THR A 441 -60.99 -29.15 -1.82
N ILE A 442 -61.03 -28.64 -3.06
CA ILE A 442 -62.07 -27.76 -3.60
C ILE A 442 -62.99 -28.46 -4.62
N GLY A 443 -62.70 -29.70 -5.00
CA GLY A 443 -63.50 -30.45 -5.96
C GLY A 443 -62.83 -31.72 -6.45
N LEU A 444 -63.26 -32.22 -7.61
CA LEU A 444 -62.76 -33.44 -8.26
C LEU A 444 -62.51 -33.20 -9.76
N LEU A 445 -61.53 -33.88 -10.34
CA LEU A 445 -61.26 -34.02 -11.77
C LEU A 445 -61.23 -35.52 -12.12
N GLY A 446 -62.14 -36.00 -12.97
CA GLY A 446 -62.23 -37.39 -13.40
C GLY A 446 -61.98 -37.57 -14.91
N LEU A 447 -61.50 -38.75 -15.30
CA LEU A 447 -61.43 -39.21 -16.69
C LEU A 447 -61.48 -40.73 -16.88
N TYR A 448 -61.85 -41.23 -18.07
CA TYR A 448 -61.79 -42.67 -18.40
C TYR A 448 -61.58 -43.03 -19.90
N GLU A 449 -61.16 -44.29 -20.15
CA GLU A 449 -60.87 -44.95 -21.45
C GLU A 449 -61.35 -46.43 -21.46
N ASP A 450 -61.47 -47.13 -22.61
CA ASP A 450 -61.87 -48.58 -22.74
C ASP A 450 -60.71 -49.43 -23.31
N ILE A 451 -60.41 -50.60 -22.69
CA ILE A 451 -59.16 -51.37 -22.90
C ILE A 451 -59.36 -52.90 -23.12
N THR A 452 -60.59 -53.34 -23.40
CA THR A 452 -61.03 -54.75 -23.26
C THR A 452 -60.23 -55.81 -24.05
N GLU A 453 -60.00 -55.63 -25.35
CA GLU A 453 -59.47 -56.67 -26.26
C GLU A 453 -57.98 -57.01 -26.01
N ARG A 454 -57.22 -56.02 -25.54
CA ARG A 454 -55.78 -56.08 -25.36
C ARG A 454 -55.34 -57.11 -24.31
N HIS A 455 -56.15 -57.29 -23.28
CA HIS A 455 -55.72 -57.88 -22.01
C HIS A 455 -55.53 -59.42 -22.03
N GLN A 456 -55.99 -60.13 -23.07
CA GLN A 456 -56.03 -61.60 -23.09
C GLN A 456 -54.88 -62.27 -23.86
N THR A 457 -54.39 -61.68 -24.94
CA THR A 457 -53.29 -62.27 -25.74
C THR A 457 -51.91 -61.91 -25.18
N GLU A 458 -51.78 -60.77 -24.51
CA GLU A 458 -50.51 -60.32 -23.93
C GLU A 458 -49.95 -61.35 -22.93
N GLU A 459 -50.75 -61.84 -21.96
CA GLU A 459 -50.24 -62.56 -20.78
C GLU A 459 -49.41 -63.83 -21.07
N ARG A 460 -49.79 -64.63 -22.09
CA ARG A 460 -49.09 -65.90 -22.38
C ARG A 460 -47.78 -65.71 -23.13
N LEU A 461 -47.69 -64.72 -24.01
CA LEU A 461 -46.42 -64.30 -24.63
C LEU A 461 -45.57 -63.55 -23.61
N ARG A 462 -46.19 -62.76 -22.72
CA ARG A 462 -45.54 -62.00 -21.66
C ARG A 462 -44.66 -62.90 -20.79
N GLN A 463 -45.12 -64.10 -20.39
CA GLN A 463 -44.34 -64.97 -19.49
C GLN A 463 -43.04 -65.54 -20.11
N LEU A 464 -43.08 -66.00 -21.37
CA LEU A 464 -41.88 -66.50 -22.06
C LEU A 464 -40.94 -65.36 -22.49
N SER A 465 -41.52 -64.23 -22.91
CA SER A 465 -40.77 -63.01 -23.20
C SER A 465 -40.04 -62.54 -21.93
N ILE A 466 -40.75 -62.40 -20.79
CA ILE A 466 -40.18 -62.02 -19.48
C ILE A 466 -38.94 -62.84 -19.12
N ALA A 467 -38.93 -64.16 -19.35
CA ALA A 467 -37.79 -65.00 -18.97
C ALA A 467 -36.50 -64.69 -19.76
N VAL A 468 -36.60 -64.23 -21.01
CA VAL A 468 -35.45 -63.83 -21.83
C VAL A 468 -35.14 -62.35 -21.68
N GLU A 469 -36.18 -61.52 -21.61
CA GLU A 469 -36.10 -60.07 -21.44
C GLU A 469 -35.53 -59.67 -20.06
N GLN A 470 -35.84 -60.42 -19.00
CA GLN A 470 -35.33 -60.22 -17.63
C GLN A 470 -34.10 -61.07 -17.31
N SER A 471 -33.45 -61.69 -18.30
CA SER A 471 -32.17 -62.37 -18.09
C SER A 471 -31.09 -61.35 -17.70
N PRO A 472 -30.36 -61.53 -16.59
CA PRO A 472 -29.29 -60.61 -16.16
C PRO A 472 -28.02 -60.71 -17.02
N ALA A 473 -28.00 -61.61 -18.01
CA ALA A 473 -26.97 -61.67 -19.03
C ALA A 473 -27.49 -61.13 -20.37
N SER A 474 -26.61 -60.50 -21.15
CA SER A 474 -26.92 -60.02 -22.49
C SER A 474 -27.09 -61.22 -23.42
N VAL A 475 -28.27 -61.39 -24.01
CA VAL A 475 -28.60 -62.50 -24.93
C VAL A 475 -28.67 -61.96 -26.36
N VAL A 476 -28.01 -62.65 -27.29
CA VAL A 476 -28.04 -62.37 -28.73
C VAL A 476 -28.31 -63.66 -29.49
N ILE A 477 -29.19 -63.61 -30.48
CA ILE A 477 -29.40 -64.70 -31.45
C ILE A 477 -29.02 -64.18 -32.83
N THR A 478 -28.23 -64.94 -33.58
CA THR A 478 -27.80 -64.62 -34.94
C THR A 478 -28.09 -65.76 -35.91
N ASP A 479 -28.17 -65.47 -37.20
CA ASP A 479 -28.05 -66.47 -38.26
C ASP A 479 -26.64 -67.11 -38.31
N LEU A 480 -26.40 -67.98 -39.30
CA LEU A 480 -25.12 -68.66 -39.52
C LEU A 480 -23.98 -67.72 -40.00
N ASP A 481 -24.31 -66.56 -40.58
CA ASP A 481 -23.34 -65.57 -41.04
C ASP A 481 -23.02 -64.52 -39.95
N ALA A 482 -23.58 -64.67 -38.74
CA ALA A 482 -23.50 -63.76 -37.60
C ALA A 482 -24.34 -62.47 -37.70
N THR A 483 -25.35 -62.45 -38.57
CA THR A 483 -26.38 -61.40 -38.65
C THR A 483 -27.34 -61.53 -37.48
N ILE A 484 -27.52 -60.46 -36.72
CA ILE A 484 -28.33 -60.46 -35.50
C ILE A 484 -29.81 -60.47 -35.83
N GLU A 485 -30.55 -61.40 -35.23
CA GLU A 485 -32.01 -61.51 -35.38
C GLU A 485 -32.76 -61.07 -34.11
N TYR A 486 -32.19 -61.33 -32.93
CA TYR A 486 -32.78 -60.96 -31.64
C TYR A 486 -31.72 -60.54 -30.63
N VAL A 487 -32.07 -59.58 -29.78
CA VAL A 487 -31.32 -59.14 -28.59
C VAL A 487 -32.29 -58.83 -27.45
N ASN A 488 -31.91 -59.11 -26.21
CA ASN A 488 -32.72 -58.77 -25.03
C ASN A 488 -32.42 -57.33 -24.51
N PRO A 489 -33.22 -56.80 -23.56
CA PRO A 489 -33.00 -55.49 -22.95
C PRO A 489 -31.63 -55.37 -22.30
N GLN A 490 -31.16 -56.42 -21.60
CA GLN A 490 -29.85 -56.44 -20.97
C GLN A 490 -28.71 -56.19 -21.99
N PHE A 491 -28.81 -56.75 -23.20
CA PHE A 491 -27.89 -56.45 -24.30
C PHE A 491 -27.96 -54.98 -24.74
N CYS A 492 -29.17 -54.40 -24.80
CA CYS A 492 -29.36 -52.99 -25.19
C CYS A 492 -28.82 -52.03 -24.12
N GLU A 493 -29.03 -52.34 -22.83
CA GLU A 493 -28.49 -51.58 -21.70
C GLU A 493 -26.96 -51.63 -21.66
N VAL A 494 -26.37 -52.82 -21.83
CA VAL A 494 -24.92 -53.00 -21.86
C VAL A 494 -24.31 -52.33 -23.09
N THR A 495 -24.76 -52.65 -24.30
CA THR A 495 -24.10 -52.16 -25.52
C THR A 495 -24.47 -50.73 -25.90
N GLY A 496 -25.53 -50.16 -25.30
CA GLY A 496 -26.06 -48.84 -25.63
C GLY A 496 -26.71 -48.74 -27.03
N TYR A 497 -26.74 -49.84 -27.79
CA TYR A 497 -27.50 -49.93 -29.03
C TYR A 497 -28.96 -50.26 -28.73
N ARG A 498 -29.88 -49.66 -29.49
CA ARG A 498 -31.26 -50.13 -29.51
C ARG A 498 -31.34 -51.37 -30.39
N ALA A 499 -32.21 -52.32 -30.07
CA ALA A 499 -32.43 -53.54 -30.87
C ALA A 499 -32.61 -53.26 -32.38
N ALA A 500 -33.37 -52.20 -32.73
CA ALA A 500 -33.60 -51.76 -34.11
C ALA A 500 -32.33 -51.29 -34.88
N GLU A 501 -31.22 -51.02 -34.19
CA GLU A 501 -29.97 -50.54 -34.78
C GLU A 501 -28.96 -51.68 -35.01
N VAL A 502 -29.26 -52.88 -34.49
CA VAL A 502 -28.37 -54.06 -34.52
C VAL A 502 -29.02 -55.26 -35.20
N ILE A 503 -30.34 -55.41 -35.10
CA ILE A 503 -31.06 -56.44 -35.86
C ILE A 503 -30.84 -56.20 -37.37
N GLY A 504 -30.59 -57.29 -38.10
CA GLY A 504 -30.21 -57.26 -39.52
C GLY A 504 -28.74 -56.86 -39.79
N HIS A 505 -27.96 -56.53 -38.75
CA HIS A 505 -26.53 -56.22 -38.89
C HIS A 505 -25.66 -57.35 -38.36
N ASN A 506 -24.43 -57.42 -38.88
CA ASN A 506 -23.47 -58.44 -38.48
C ASN A 506 -22.83 -58.09 -37.12
N SER A 507 -22.81 -59.05 -36.19
CA SER A 507 -22.24 -58.90 -34.83
C SER A 507 -20.80 -58.39 -34.78
N ARG A 508 -20.05 -58.49 -35.89
CA ARG A 508 -18.73 -57.88 -36.04
C ARG A 508 -18.72 -56.35 -35.89
N MET A 509 -19.86 -55.67 -35.97
CA MET A 509 -19.96 -54.22 -35.74
C MET A 509 -19.50 -53.77 -34.34
N PHE A 510 -19.65 -54.64 -33.33
CA PHE A 510 -19.22 -54.36 -31.95
C PHE A 510 -17.73 -54.55 -31.74
N GLN A 511 -17.03 -55.26 -32.64
CA GLN A 511 -15.62 -55.59 -32.46
C GLN A 511 -14.77 -54.31 -32.30
N SER A 512 -14.05 -54.24 -31.19
CA SER A 512 -12.98 -53.25 -31.02
C SER A 512 -11.71 -53.71 -31.74
N SER A 513 -10.79 -52.77 -31.97
CA SER A 513 -9.43 -53.09 -32.41
C SER A 513 -8.51 -53.56 -31.27
N LEU A 514 -9.02 -53.68 -30.04
CA LEU A 514 -8.25 -54.05 -28.85
C LEU A 514 -8.28 -55.56 -28.58
N THR A 515 -9.33 -56.27 -29.03
CA THR A 515 -9.37 -57.74 -28.99
C THR A 515 -8.31 -58.32 -29.94
N PRO A 516 -7.39 -59.19 -29.47
CA PRO A 516 -6.39 -59.78 -30.35
C PRO A 516 -7.04 -60.64 -31.44
N LYS A 517 -6.61 -60.45 -32.70
CA LYS A 517 -7.17 -61.17 -33.88
C LYS A 517 -7.20 -62.69 -33.73
N GLN A 518 -6.27 -63.26 -32.94
CA GLN A 518 -6.20 -64.69 -32.65
C GLN A 518 -7.45 -65.20 -31.91
N VAL A 519 -8.06 -64.39 -31.04
CA VAL A 519 -9.25 -64.78 -30.25
C VAL A 519 -10.47 -64.93 -31.17
N HIS A 520 -10.66 -63.99 -32.11
CA HIS A 520 -11.72 -64.10 -33.13
C HIS A 520 -11.49 -65.26 -34.12
N ALA A 521 -10.23 -65.62 -34.40
CA ALA A 521 -9.93 -66.78 -35.25
C ALA A 521 -10.30 -68.11 -34.57
N ASP A 522 -10.04 -68.23 -33.26
CA ASP A 522 -10.44 -69.39 -32.46
C ASP A 522 -11.97 -69.53 -32.35
N LEU A 523 -12.67 -68.42 -32.05
CA LEU A 523 -14.15 -68.34 -32.05
C LEU A 523 -14.77 -68.99 -33.30
N TRP A 524 -14.36 -68.52 -34.48
CA TRP A 524 -14.92 -69.01 -35.75
C TRP A 524 -14.49 -70.44 -36.08
N HIS A 525 -13.29 -70.86 -35.69
CA HIS A 525 -12.83 -72.24 -35.85
C HIS A 525 -13.64 -73.24 -34.99
N GLN A 526 -14.12 -72.84 -33.80
CA GLN A 526 -14.96 -73.69 -32.96
C GLN A 526 -16.43 -73.72 -33.44
N LEU A 527 -17.03 -72.55 -33.70
CA LEU A 527 -18.44 -72.45 -34.13
C LEU A 527 -18.73 -73.13 -35.47
N SER A 528 -17.82 -73.02 -36.45
CA SER A 528 -17.95 -73.68 -37.77
C SER A 528 -17.92 -75.21 -37.70
N ARG A 529 -17.39 -75.77 -36.60
CA ARG A 529 -17.37 -77.21 -36.31
C ARG A 529 -18.56 -77.67 -35.47
N GLY A 530 -19.51 -76.78 -35.18
CA GLY A 530 -20.69 -77.07 -34.36
C GLY A 530 -20.38 -77.24 -32.87
N LEU A 531 -19.24 -76.72 -32.39
CA LEU A 531 -18.85 -76.65 -30.98
C LEU A 531 -19.22 -75.28 -30.41
N ALA A 532 -19.44 -75.20 -29.09
CA ALA A 532 -19.58 -73.92 -28.39
C ALA A 532 -18.21 -73.32 -28.10
N TRP A 533 -18.13 -71.98 -28.06
CA TRP A 533 -16.93 -71.20 -27.76
C TRP A 533 -17.11 -70.38 -26.47
N HIS A 534 -16.02 -70.09 -25.77
CA HIS A 534 -16.00 -69.23 -24.58
C HIS A 534 -14.69 -68.43 -24.47
N GLY A 535 -14.78 -67.16 -24.09
CA GLY A 535 -13.62 -66.32 -23.78
C GLY A 535 -13.95 -64.84 -23.53
N GLU A 536 -12.96 -64.09 -23.02
CA GLU A 536 -13.06 -62.63 -22.83
C GLU A 536 -12.82 -61.89 -24.16
N LEU A 537 -13.70 -60.94 -24.50
CA LEU A 537 -13.58 -60.02 -25.63
C LEU A 537 -13.62 -58.57 -25.15
N ILE A 538 -13.03 -57.66 -25.93
CA ILE A 538 -13.20 -56.22 -25.77
C ILE A 538 -14.06 -55.72 -26.92
N ASP A 539 -15.33 -55.46 -26.66
CA ASP A 539 -16.28 -54.93 -27.64
C ASP A 539 -16.52 -53.43 -27.38
N ARG A 540 -17.21 -52.77 -28.32
CA ARG A 540 -17.43 -51.31 -28.34
C ARG A 540 -18.93 -51.02 -28.31
N ARG A 541 -19.35 -50.33 -27.24
CA ARG A 541 -20.69 -49.76 -27.08
C ARG A 541 -20.96 -48.70 -28.15
N LYS A 542 -22.23 -48.35 -28.37
CA LYS A 542 -22.66 -47.38 -29.41
C LYS A 542 -22.05 -45.99 -29.27
N ASN A 543 -21.85 -45.53 -28.03
CA ASN A 543 -21.21 -44.25 -27.70
C ASN A 543 -19.70 -44.23 -28.03
N GLY A 544 -19.12 -45.34 -28.49
CA GLY A 544 -17.69 -45.51 -28.78
C GLY A 544 -16.87 -46.01 -27.58
N GLU A 545 -17.47 -46.15 -26.41
CA GLU A 545 -16.84 -46.71 -25.20
C GLU A 545 -16.50 -48.18 -25.42
N VAL A 546 -15.28 -48.57 -25.06
CA VAL A 546 -14.87 -49.98 -25.07
C VAL A 546 -15.16 -50.61 -23.71
N TYR A 547 -15.72 -51.81 -23.73
CA TYR A 547 -16.11 -52.56 -22.55
C TYR A 547 -15.57 -53.99 -22.64
N TRP A 548 -15.31 -54.59 -21.48
CA TRP A 548 -14.88 -55.98 -21.39
C TRP A 548 -16.11 -56.87 -21.24
N GLU A 549 -16.24 -57.86 -22.11
CA GLU A 549 -17.24 -58.91 -21.96
C GLU A 549 -16.60 -60.28 -21.76
N ASP A 550 -17.23 -61.08 -20.93
CA ASP A 550 -17.06 -62.53 -20.93
C ASP A 550 -18.20 -63.15 -21.75
N SER A 551 -17.87 -63.95 -22.77
CA SER A 551 -18.83 -64.42 -23.76
C SER A 551 -18.84 -65.95 -23.86
N GLN A 552 -20.03 -66.51 -24.03
CA GLN A 552 -20.28 -67.91 -24.36
C GLN A 552 -21.20 -67.96 -25.59
N ILE A 553 -20.78 -68.65 -26.65
CA ILE A 553 -21.51 -68.70 -27.92
C ILE A 553 -21.72 -70.15 -28.35
N ALA A 554 -22.98 -70.55 -28.56
CA ALA A 554 -23.37 -71.92 -28.83
C ALA A 554 -24.24 -72.05 -30.10
N PRO A 555 -24.06 -73.09 -30.92
CA PRO A 555 -24.90 -73.36 -32.08
C PRO A 555 -26.29 -73.90 -31.68
N VAL A 556 -27.34 -73.20 -32.08
CA VAL A 556 -28.74 -73.65 -32.02
C VAL A 556 -29.01 -74.57 -33.21
N LYS A 557 -29.66 -75.72 -32.95
CA LYS A 557 -29.94 -76.75 -33.95
C LYS A 557 -31.43 -76.91 -34.16
N ASP A 558 -31.83 -77.16 -35.40
CA ASP A 558 -33.20 -77.57 -35.72
C ASP A 558 -33.47 -79.04 -35.31
N ALA A 559 -34.71 -79.49 -35.51
CA ALA A 559 -35.13 -80.86 -35.20
C ALA A 559 -34.40 -81.96 -36.02
N SER A 560 -33.66 -81.59 -37.08
CA SER A 560 -32.81 -82.51 -37.85
C SER A 560 -31.35 -82.56 -37.36
N GLY A 561 -31.00 -81.75 -36.35
CA GLY A 561 -29.66 -81.65 -35.80
C GLY A 561 -28.72 -80.71 -36.58
N LYS A 562 -29.21 -80.07 -37.64
CA LYS A 562 -28.46 -79.07 -38.40
C LYS A 562 -28.42 -77.76 -37.62
N VAL A 563 -27.27 -77.08 -37.59
CA VAL A 563 -27.15 -75.74 -37.01
C VAL A 563 -27.93 -74.75 -37.87
N THR A 564 -28.75 -73.92 -37.24
CA THR A 564 -29.54 -72.87 -37.90
C THR A 564 -29.20 -71.46 -37.43
N HIS A 565 -28.87 -71.31 -36.16
CA HIS A 565 -28.57 -70.02 -35.53
C HIS A 565 -27.42 -70.17 -34.53
N TYR A 566 -26.84 -69.06 -34.08
CA TYR A 566 -25.96 -69.02 -32.91
C TYR A 566 -26.63 -68.23 -31.78
N LEU A 567 -26.60 -68.79 -30.57
CA LEU A 567 -27.04 -68.14 -29.33
C LEU A 567 -25.78 -67.71 -28.56
N ALA A 568 -25.63 -66.41 -28.35
CA ALA A 568 -24.59 -65.84 -27.49
C ALA A 568 -25.19 -65.36 -26.16
N VAL A 569 -24.52 -65.71 -25.07
CA VAL A 569 -24.76 -65.15 -23.74
C VAL A 569 -23.48 -64.41 -23.33
N LYS A 570 -23.61 -63.11 -23.03
CA LYS A 570 -22.50 -62.19 -22.75
C LYS A 570 -22.72 -61.52 -21.38
N THR A 571 -21.65 -61.40 -20.60
CA THR A 571 -21.63 -60.73 -19.30
C THR A 571 -20.63 -59.58 -19.33
N ASP A 572 -21.06 -58.36 -19.00
CA ASP A 572 -20.15 -57.22 -18.86
C ASP A 572 -19.30 -57.37 -17.59
N ILE A 573 -17.98 -57.39 -17.75
CA ILE A 573 -16.99 -57.53 -16.67
C ILE A 573 -16.15 -56.25 -16.48
N THR A 574 -16.57 -55.14 -17.08
CA THR A 574 -15.84 -53.86 -17.07
C THR A 574 -15.67 -53.30 -15.66
N HIS A 575 -16.71 -53.31 -14.83
CA HIS A 575 -16.64 -52.86 -13.43
C HIS A 575 -15.63 -53.69 -12.60
N ARG A 576 -15.54 -55.01 -12.86
CA ARG A 576 -14.53 -55.89 -12.23
C ARG A 576 -13.11 -55.46 -12.58
N LYS A 577 -12.85 -55.13 -13.86
CA LYS A 577 -11.54 -54.63 -14.32
C LYS A 577 -11.26 -53.19 -13.84
N GLN A 578 -12.30 -52.35 -13.72
CA GLN A 578 -12.19 -50.99 -13.18
C GLN A 578 -11.79 -50.99 -11.71
N LEU A 579 -12.44 -51.78 -10.85
CA LEU A 579 -12.06 -51.91 -9.42
C LEU A 579 -10.61 -52.37 -9.22
N GLU A 580 -10.14 -53.29 -10.08
CA GLU A 580 -8.76 -53.77 -10.07
C GLU A 580 -7.77 -52.65 -10.44
N ASN A 581 -8.13 -51.80 -11.42
CA ASN A 581 -7.35 -50.63 -11.81
C ASN A 581 -7.45 -49.48 -10.79
N GLU A 582 -8.62 -49.23 -10.18
CA GLU A 582 -8.84 -48.23 -9.13
C GLU A 582 -8.00 -48.53 -7.88
N ARG A 583 -7.90 -49.80 -7.49
CA ARG A 583 -6.98 -50.24 -6.43
C ARG A 583 -5.53 -49.88 -6.76
N GLN A 584 -5.11 -50.09 -8.00
CA GLN A 584 -3.76 -49.78 -8.46
C GLN A 584 -3.51 -48.25 -8.54
N GLU A 585 -4.51 -47.49 -8.98
CA GLU A 585 -4.47 -46.03 -8.98
C GLU A 585 -4.48 -45.43 -7.57
N ALA A 586 -5.24 -46.00 -6.63
CA ALA A 586 -5.27 -45.56 -5.24
C ALA A 586 -3.89 -45.76 -4.58
N LEU A 587 -3.24 -46.90 -4.81
CA LEU A 587 -1.86 -47.15 -4.37
C LEU A 587 -0.87 -46.16 -5.00
N SER A 588 -0.97 -45.92 -6.31
CA SER A 588 -0.15 -44.91 -7.00
C SER A 588 -0.41 -43.48 -6.47
N ARG A 589 -1.65 -43.16 -6.13
CA ARG A 589 -2.08 -41.86 -5.58
C ARG A 589 -1.53 -41.64 -4.18
N LEU A 590 -1.59 -42.65 -3.30
CA LEU A 590 -0.98 -42.59 -1.96
C LEU A 590 0.54 -42.42 -2.04
N GLN A 591 1.23 -43.14 -2.93
CA GLN A 591 2.67 -42.95 -3.17
C GLN A 591 2.99 -41.54 -3.69
N LYS A 592 2.19 -41.00 -4.63
CA LYS A 592 2.34 -39.63 -5.15
C LYS A 592 2.07 -38.54 -4.11
N ILE A 593 1.15 -38.77 -3.17
CA ILE A 593 0.90 -37.85 -2.04
C ILE A 593 2.09 -37.92 -1.06
N ALA A 594 2.49 -39.13 -0.64
CA ALA A 594 3.58 -39.32 0.31
C ALA A 594 4.93 -38.76 -0.19
N SER A 595 5.18 -38.79 -1.50
CA SER A 595 6.38 -38.20 -2.13
C SER A 595 6.31 -36.68 -2.36
N ARG A 596 5.18 -36.02 -2.04
CA ARG A 596 4.98 -34.57 -2.23
C ARG A 596 4.66 -33.80 -0.95
N VAL A 597 4.44 -34.48 0.18
CA VAL A 597 4.32 -33.82 1.49
C VAL A 597 5.70 -33.28 1.90
N PRO A 598 5.82 -32.00 2.31
CA PRO A 598 7.08 -31.47 2.82
C PRO A 598 7.45 -32.13 4.15
N GLY A 599 8.61 -32.79 4.19
CA GLY A 599 9.13 -33.48 5.37
C GLY A 599 9.11 -35.00 5.25
N VAL A 600 9.80 -35.67 6.17
CA VAL A 600 9.88 -37.13 6.23
C VAL A 600 8.60 -37.68 6.86
N ILE A 601 7.72 -38.30 6.09
CA ILE A 601 6.71 -39.22 6.63
C ILE A 601 7.42 -40.52 7.03
N TYR A 602 7.15 -41.03 8.23
CA TYR A 602 7.79 -42.23 8.75
C TYR A 602 6.92 -43.06 9.70
N GLN A 603 7.28 -44.34 9.81
CA GLN A 603 6.99 -45.20 10.95
C GLN A 603 8.30 -45.41 11.71
N PHE A 604 8.29 -45.30 13.03
CA PHE A 604 9.42 -45.62 13.91
C PHE A 604 8.99 -46.70 14.90
N LEU A 605 9.77 -47.76 15.04
CA LEU A 605 9.49 -48.88 15.94
C LEU A 605 10.56 -48.93 17.03
N LEU A 606 10.15 -48.91 18.29
CA LEU A 606 10.98 -49.29 19.43
C LEU A 606 10.57 -50.71 19.86
N ARG A 607 11.50 -51.65 19.77
CA ARG A 607 11.28 -53.05 20.18
C ARG A 607 11.49 -53.22 21.69
N PRO A 608 10.94 -54.27 22.32
CA PRO A 608 11.10 -54.52 23.76
C PRO A 608 12.55 -54.72 24.23
N ASP A 609 13.47 -55.10 23.32
CA ASP A 609 14.90 -55.25 23.60
C ASP A 609 15.68 -53.92 23.59
N GLY A 610 15.00 -52.80 23.35
CA GLY A 610 15.59 -51.46 23.24
C GLY A 610 16.18 -51.13 21.87
N SER A 611 16.21 -52.09 20.93
CA SER A 611 16.55 -51.81 19.53
C SER A 611 15.43 -51.01 18.87
N SER A 612 15.78 -50.19 17.89
CA SER A 612 14.78 -49.39 17.15
C SER A 612 15.12 -49.28 15.67
N CYS A 613 14.10 -49.06 14.85
CA CYS A 613 14.24 -48.91 13.40
C CYS A 613 13.11 -48.06 12.80
N PHE A 614 13.19 -47.78 11.50
CA PHE A 614 12.14 -47.09 10.75
C PHE A 614 11.52 -48.02 9.70
N PRO A 615 10.52 -48.87 10.05
CA PRO A 615 9.93 -49.84 9.12
C PRO A 615 9.44 -49.24 7.80
N TYR A 616 9.04 -47.96 7.84
CA TYR A 616 8.76 -47.14 6.68
C TYR A 616 9.37 -45.74 6.86
N ALA A 617 10.03 -45.24 5.83
CA ALA A 617 10.40 -43.83 5.70
C ALA A 617 10.23 -43.39 4.24
N SER A 618 9.71 -42.19 4.03
CA SER A 618 9.64 -41.55 2.72
C SER A 618 11.01 -41.09 2.22
N ASP A 619 11.20 -40.95 0.90
CA ASP A 619 12.48 -40.52 0.30
C ASP A 619 12.98 -39.15 0.77
N ALA A 620 12.12 -38.30 1.34
CA ALA A 620 12.51 -37.06 2.02
C ALA A 620 13.52 -37.27 3.16
N MET A 621 13.69 -38.51 3.66
CA MET A 621 14.77 -38.92 4.54
C MET A 621 16.16 -38.57 3.98
N ARG A 622 16.33 -38.65 2.66
CA ARG A 622 17.58 -38.32 1.96
C ARG A 622 17.92 -36.84 2.02
N GLU A 623 16.90 -35.98 2.09
CA GLU A 623 17.08 -34.52 2.17
C GLU A 623 17.29 -34.08 3.62
N ASN A 624 16.47 -34.59 4.55
CA ASN A 624 16.45 -34.15 5.96
C ASN A 624 17.55 -34.79 6.82
N PHE A 625 17.99 -36.02 6.50
CA PHE A 625 19.00 -36.75 7.28
C PHE A 625 20.21 -37.22 6.45
N ARG A 626 20.20 -37.06 5.12
CA ARG A 626 21.21 -37.61 4.19
C ARG A 626 21.35 -39.14 4.27
N LEU A 627 20.27 -39.81 4.66
CA LEU A 627 20.15 -41.27 4.75
C LEU A 627 19.06 -41.75 3.78
N SER A 628 19.23 -42.90 3.16
CA SER A 628 18.15 -43.55 2.42
C SER A 628 17.13 -44.19 3.37
N PRO A 629 15.88 -44.39 2.95
CA PRO A 629 14.92 -45.22 3.70
C PRO A 629 15.40 -46.67 3.93
N GLU A 630 16.33 -47.17 3.14
CA GLU A 630 16.90 -48.51 3.27
C GLU A 630 17.95 -48.57 4.38
N ASP A 631 18.76 -47.51 4.52
CA ASP A 631 19.78 -47.37 5.57
C ASP A 631 19.23 -47.43 7.00
N VAL A 632 17.92 -47.19 7.17
CA VAL A 632 17.25 -47.00 8.46
C VAL A 632 16.13 -48.01 8.73
N ARG A 633 15.83 -48.88 7.76
CA ARG A 633 14.69 -49.82 7.79
C ARG A 633 14.76 -50.78 8.97
N ASP A 634 15.96 -51.29 9.24
CA ASP A 634 16.22 -52.34 10.22
C ASP A 634 16.92 -51.82 11.49
N ASP A 635 17.57 -50.65 11.43
CA ASP A 635 18.27 -49.96 12.53
C ASP A 635 18.18 -48.43 12.43
N ALA A 636 17.73 -47.78 13.51
CA ALA A 636 17.60 -46.33 13.65
C ALA A 636 18.90 -45.62 14.11
N SER A 637 19.94 -46.35 14.51
CA SER A 637 21.18 -45.79 15.09
C SER A 637 21.79 -44.67 14.26
N ARG A 638 21.77 -44.81 12.92
CA ARG A 638 22.29 -43.82 11.97
C ARG A 638 21.54 -42.51 12.00
N VAL A 639 20.22 -42.53 12.27
CA VAL A 639 19.41 -41.32 12.42
C VAL A 639 19.84 -40.56 13.67
N PHE A 640 19.92 -41.26 14.81
CA PHE A 640 20.37 -40.69 16.08
C PHE A 640 21.81 -40.13 16.01
N ALA A 641 22.71 -40.77 15.26
CA ALA A 641 24.07 -40.28 15.03
C ALA A 641 24.12 -38.96 14.23
N THR A 642 23.06 -38.58 13.52
CA THR A 642 22.94 -37.28 12.82
C THR A 642 22.43 -36.16 13.73
N ILE A 643 21.87 -36.48 14.91
CA ILE A 643 21.32 -35.49 15.84
C ILE A 643 22.47 -34.76 16.54
N HIS A 644 22.31 -33.46 16.78
CA HIS A 644 23.32 -32.65 17.46
C HIS A 644 23.58 -33.20 18.88
N PRO A 645 24.85 -33.32 19.33
CA PRO A 645 25.19 -33.95 20.62
C PRO A 645 24.39 -33.41 21.82
N ASP A 646 24.23 -32.09 21.93
CA ASP A 646 23.48 -31.47 23.03
C ASP A 646 21.98 -31.86 23.03
N ASP A 647 21.40 -32.17 21.87
CA ASP A 647 19.95 -32.43 21.73
C ASP A 647 19.63 -33.93 21.84
N LEU A 648 20.60 -34.81 21.53
CA LEU A 648 20.42 -36.26 21.46
C LEU A 648 19.82 -36.85 22.74
N ALA A 649 20.32 -36.46 23.91
CA ALA A 649 19.82 -36.94 25.20
C ALA A 649 18.35 -36.55 25.43
N GLY A 650 17.96 -35.33 25.05
CA GLY A 650 16.57 -34.84 25.15
C GLY A 650 15.63 -35.54 24.16
N VAL A 651 16.09 -35.79 22.93
CA VAL A 651 15.34 -36.55 21.93
C VAL A 651 15.07 -37.98 22.41
N VAL A 652 16.11 -38.72 22.82
CA VAL A 652 15.95 -40.11 23.29
C VAL A 652 15.07 -40.18 24.56
N GLY A 653 15.27 -39.26 25.51
CA GLY A 653 14.43 -39.18 26.72
C GLY A 653 12.96 -38.92 26.42
N SER A 654 12.64 -37.97 25.53
CA SER A 654 11.26 -37.65 25.15
C SER A 654 10.56 -38.79 24.39
N ILE A 655 11.28 -39.55 23.55
CA ILE A 655 10.77 -40.77 22.91
C ILE A 655 10.43 -41.82 23.99
N HIS A 656 11.29 -42.00 24.99
CA HIS A 656 11.04 -42.97 26.05
C HIS A 656 9.81 -42.61 26.92
N VAL A 657 9.63 -41.33 27.25
CA VAL A 657 8.42 -40.84 27.94
C VAL A 657 7.16 -41.11 27.09
N SER A 658 7.19 -40.79 25.80
CA SER A 658 6.10 -41.11 24.87
C SER A 658 5.81 -42.62 24.78
N ALA A 659 6.84 -43.47 24.89
CA ALA A 659 6.70 -44.93 24.87
C ALA A 659 6.05 -45.50 26.15
N GLN A 660 6.31 -44.87 27.30
CA GLN A 660 5.72 -45.24 28.58
C GLN A 660 4.26 -44.78 28.65
N ASP A 661 4.01 -43.50 28.41
CA ASP A 661 2.69 -42.86 28.61
C ASP A 661 1.73 -43.04 27.43
N LEU A 662 2.22 -43.51 26.28
CA LEU A 662 1.51 -43.48 24.99
C LEU A 662 1.01 -42.08 24.59
N SER A 663 1.71 -41.04 25.05
CA SER A 663 1.46 -39.65 24.71
C SER A 663 2.04 -39.28 23.34
N ALA A 664 1.41 -38.36 22.63
CA ALA A 664 1.90 -37.90 21.32
C ALA A 664 3.30 -37.28 21.47
N TRP A 665 4.26 -37.79 20.71
CA TRP A 665 5.63 -37.29 20.70
C TRP A 665 5.73 -36.03 19.82
N ARG A 666 6.32 -34.98 20.35
CA ARG A 666 6.63 -33.75 19.62
C ARG A 666 7.91 -33.13 20.16
N GLN A 667 8.89 -32.89 19.29
CA GLN A 667 10.20 -32.36 19.70
C GLN A 667 10.85 -31.54 18.60
N GLU A 668 11.44 -30.40 18.97
CA GLU A 668 12.35 -29.62 18.11
C GLU A 668 13.79 -29.99 18.44
N PHE A 669 14.59 -30.34 17.44
CA PHE A 669 15.97 -30.77 17.62
C PHE A 669 16.83 -30.40 16.41
N ARG A 670 18.14 -30.26 16.63
CA ARG A 670 19.11 -29.99 15.58
C ARG A 670 19.67 -31.29 15.01
N VAL A 671 19.86 -31.33 13.70
CA VAL A 671 20.72 -32.32 13.02
C VAL A 671 21.98 -31.64 12.50
N LYS A 672 23.10 -32.36 12.56
CA LYS A 672 24.43 -31.88 12.15
C LYS A 672 25.00 -32.83 11.11
N PHE A 673 25.36 -32.28 9.95
CA PHE A 673 25.93 -33.04 8.85
C PHE A 673 27.47 -32.98 8.83
N GLY A 674 28.09 -33.90 8.09
CA GLY A 674 29.55 -34.02 8.00
C GLY A 674 30.29 -32.84 7.34
N ASP A 675 29.56 -31.94 6.68
CA ASP A 675 30.08 -30.65 6.16
C ASP A 675 29.98 -29.51 7.19
N GLY A 676 29.49 -29.78 8.40
CA GLY A 676 29.30 -28.81 9.47
C GLY A 676 27.97 -28.05 9.41
N ALA A 677 27.12 -28.27 8.40
CA ALA A 677 25.80 -27.65 8.35
C ALA A 677 24.90 -28.17 9.47
N VAL A 678 24.14 -27.25 10.09
CA VAL A 678 23.16 -27.55 11.14
C VAL A 678 21.77 -27.13 10.67
N HIS A 679 20.82 -28.06 10.72
CA HIS A 679 19.41 -27.83 10.44
C HIS A 679 18.58 -28.07 11.71
N TRP A 680 17.49 -27.33 11.88
CA TRP A 680 16.50 -27.57 12.92
C TRP A 680 15.32 -28.34 12.33
N LEU A 681 14.98 -29.46 12.96
CA LEU A 681 13.84 -30.30 12.58
C LEU A 681 12.80 -30.30 13.70
N LEU A 682 11.52 -30.32 13.31
CA LEU A 682 10.38 -30.59 14.20
C LEU A 682 9.85 -31.99 13.89
N GLY A 683 10.01 -32.91 14.83
CA GLY A 683 9.36 -34.21 14.79
C GLY A 683 8.00 -34.18 15.47
N SER A 684 6.99 -34.83 14.89
CA SER A 684 5.69 -35.06 15.51
C SER A 684 5.14 -36.43 15.14
N ALA A 685 4.76 -37.24 16.13
CA ALA A 685 4.28 -38.59 15.92
C ALA A 685 3.33 -39.09 17.03
N ILE A 686 2.48 -40.05 16.69
CA ILE A 686 1.52 -40.68 17.61
C ILE A 686 1.96 -42.12 17.86
N PRO A 687 2.22 -42.54 19.12
CA PRO A 687 2.55 -43.93 19.46
C PRO A 687 1.33 -44.86 19.38
N GLN A 688 1.61 -46.11 19.05
CA GLN A 688 0.67 -47.23 19.16
C GLN A 688 1.42 -48.45 19.69
N ARG A 689 0.94 -49.03 20.80
CA ARG A 689 1.51 -50.26 21.36
C ARG A 689 1.18 -51.45 20.45
N GLN A 690 2.17 -52.27 20.16
CA GLN A 690 2.08 -53.48 19.33
C GLN A 690 1.79 -54.72 20.20
N GLU A 691 1.32 -55.81 19.57
CA GLU A 691 1.01 -57.07 20.26
C GLU A 691 2.24 -57.73 20.91
N ASP A 692 3.43 -57.50 20.36
CA ASP A 692 4.72 -57.98 20.90
C ASP A 692 5.25 -57.13 22.09
N GLY A 693 4.50 -56.10 22.51
CA GLY A 693 4.89 -55.16 23.56
C GLY A 693 5.74 -53.98 23.09
N GLY A 694 6.19 -53.97 21.83
CA GLY A 694 6.87 -52.84 21.20
C GLY A 694 5.95 -51.63 21.02
N VAL A 695 6.52 -50.49 20.62
CA VAL A 695 5.76 -49.26 20.33
C VAL A 695 6.11 -48.77 18.94
N LEU A 696 5.09 -48.54 18.12
CA LEU A 696 5.18 -48.06 16.75
C LEU A 696 4.62 -46.63 16.69
N TRP A 697 5.42 -45.66 16.30
CA TRP A 697 5.00 -44.29 16.08
C TRP A 697 4.72 -44.05 14.59
N HIS A 698 3.59 -43.43 14.30
CA HIS A 698 3.29 -42.88 12.97
C HIS A 698 3.47 -41.36 13.04
N GLY A 699 4.31 -40.79 12.17
CA GLY A 699 4.66 -39.38 12.28
C GLY A 699 5.25 -38.73 11.04
N PHE A 700 5.56 -37.46 11.19
CA PHE A 700 6.31 -36.67 10.22
C PHE A 700 7.40 -35.84 10.89
N ILE A 701 8.50 -35.59 10.18
CA ILE A 701 9.58 -34.68 10.56
C ILE A 701 9.69 -33.60 9.50
N THR A 702 9.64 -32.32 9.88
CA THR A 702 9.74 -31.20 8.95
C THR A 702 10.89 -30.25 9.31
N ASP A 703 11.50 -29.62 8.31
CA ASP A 703 12.58 -28.66 8.49
C ASP A 703 12.03 -27.29 8.91
N ILE A 704 12.40 -26.85 10.11
CA ILE A 704 12.03 -25.56 10.72
C ILE A 704 13.23 -24.59 10.77
N THR A 705 14.33 -24.88 10.06
CA THR A 705 15.55 -24.07 10.06
C THR A 705 15.30 -22.63 9.62
N GLN A 706 14.43 -22.42 8.62
CA GLN A 706 14.05 -21.08 8.17
C GLN A 706 13.37 -20.31 9.31
N ARG A 707 12.32 -20.89 9.92
CA ARG A 707 11.61 -20.29 11.06
C ARG A 707 12.54 -19.96 12.22
N LYS A 708 13.49 -20.85 12.55
CA LYS A 708 14.49 -20.60 13.61
C LYS A 708 15.51 -19.53 13.24
N ARG A 709 15.87 -19.37 11.96
CA ARG A 709 16.69 -18.24 11.50
C ARG A 709 15.93 -16.92 11.56
N GLU A 710 14.67 -16.89 11.17
CA GLU A 710 13.81 -15.70 11.25
C GLU A 710 13.61 -15.26 12.70
N GLU A 711 13.32 -16.20 13.61
CA GLU A 711 13.24 -15.97 15.07
C GLU A 711 14.55 -15.39 15.63
N ALA A 712 15.71 -15.95 15.24
CA ALA A 712 17.01 -15.48 15.68
C ALA A 712 17.39 -14.10 15.09
N VAL A 713 17.06 -13.83 13.83
CA VAL A 713 17.26 -12.51 13.18
C VAL A 713 16.38 -11.45 13.84
N PHE A 714 15.10 -11.76 14.09
CA PHE A 714 14.21 -10.87 14.83
C PHE A 714 14.76 -10.57 16.23
N ARG A 715 15.18 -11.61 16.97
CA ARG A 715 15.76 -11.44 18.31
C ARG A 715 17.03 -10.58 18.29
N GLY A 716 17.89 -10.78 17.29
CA GLY A 716 19.08 -9.97 17.05
C GLY A 716 18.75 -8.51 16.79
N LEU A 717 17.84 -8.22 15.85
CA LEU A 717 17.41 -6.86 15.52
C LEU A 717 16.74 -6.16 16.71
N PHE A 718 15.90 -6.87 17.46
CA PHE A 718 15.20 -6.33 18.63
C PHE A 718 16.19 -5.96 19.75
N ASP A 719 17.06 -6.89 20.14
CA ASP A 719 18.04 -6.69 21.23
C ASP A 719 19.21 -5.75 20.88
N GLN A 720 19.57 -5.63 19.59
CA GLN A 720 20.64 -4.73 19.12
C GLN A 720 20.10 -3.37 18.65
N SER A 721 18.79 -3.17 18.66
CA SER A 721 18.17 -1.87 18.32
C SER A 721 18.69 -0.77 19.25
N ILE A 722 19.00 0.38 18.65
CA ILE A 722 19.34 1.62 19.37
C ILE A 722 18.09 2.33 19.95
N PHE A 723 16.90 1.93 19.52
CA PHE A 723 15.63 2.46 20.04
C PHE A 723 15.17 1.66 21.26
N LEU A 724 14.45 2.32 22.17
CA LEU A 724 13.67 1.61 23.18
C LEU A 724 12.57 0.84 22.44
N ALA A 725 12.39 -0.46 22.70
CA ALA A 725 11.36 -1.24 22.05
C ALA A 725 10.69 -2.22 23.03
N GLY A 726 9.37 -2.31 22.97
CA GLY A 726 8.56 -3.27 23.71
C GLY A 726 7.34 -3.73 22.94
N ILE A 727 6.78 -4.88 23.32
CA ILE A 727 5.55 -5.44 22.77
C ILE A 727 4.58 -5.68 23.92
N ILE A 728 3.33 -5.30 23.72
CA ILE A 728 2.27 -5.29 24.73
C ILE A 728 1.10 -6.18 24.26
N ASP A 729 0.57 -7.03 25.15
CA ASP A 729 -0.61 -7.87 24.91
C ASP A 729 -1.91 -7.03 24.80
N GLN A 730 -3.02 -7.69 24.45
CA GLN A 730 -4.35 -7.06 24.35
C GLN A 730 -4.90 -6.53 25.69
N GLN A 731 -4.31 -6.92 26.82
CA GLN A 731 -4.68 -6.46 28.15
C GLN A 731 -3.75 -5.36 28.67
N GLY A 732 -2.89 -4.81 27.81
CA GLY A 732 -1.96 -3.74 28.15
C GLY A 732 -0.72 -4.19 28.92
N ARG A 733 -0.41 -5.50 28.97
CA ARG A 733 0.77 -6.02 29.68
C ARG A 733 1.96 -6.20 28.76
N LEU A 734 3.15 -5.82 29.24
CA LEU A 734 4.40 -5.91 28.49
C LEU A 734 4.83 -7.39 28.36
N ILE A 735 4.83 -7.94 27.14
CA ILE A 735 5.21 -9.34 26.85
C ILE A 735 6.64 -9.48 26.35
N ASP A 736 7.19 -8.43 25.73
CA ASP A 736 8.62 -8.36 25.42
C ASP A 736 9.16 -6.93 25.52
N VAL A 737 10.46 -6.81 25.76
CA VAL A 737 11.18 -5.55 25.90
C VAL A 737 12.66 -5.76 25.58
N ASN A 738 13.26 -4.82 24.85
CA ASN A 738 14.64 -4.94 24.42
C ASN A 738 15.65 -4.42 25.44
N LYS A 739 16.92 -4.81 25.26
CA LYS A 739 18.03 -4.43 26.14
C LYS A 739 18.27 -2.92 26.25
N MET A 740 17.95 -2.15 25.21
CA MET A 740 18.09 -0.69 25.25
C MET A 740 17.11 -0.07 26.26
N ALA A 741 15.84 -0.44 26.18
CA ALA A 741 14.82 0.13 27.04
C ALA A 741 15.02 -0.25 28.53
N LEU A 742 15.47 -1.49 28.80
CA LEU A 742 15.83 -1.92 30.16
C LEU A 742 16.98 -1.12 30.76
N ARG A 743 18.02 -0.81 29.97
CA ARG A 743 19.19 -0.03 30.42
C ARG A 743 18.86 1.42 30.74
N ILE A 744 18.04 2.06 29.91
CA ILE A 744 17.74 3.49 30.04
C ILE A 744 16.94 3.79 31.32
N ILE A 745 16.13 2.83 31.79
CA ILE A 745 15.19 3.02 32.91
C ILE A 745 15.56 2.09 34.09
N ASP A 746 16.82 1.62 34.14
CA ASP A 746 17.43 0.78 35.18
C ASP A 746 16.49 -0.26 35.79
N SER A 747 15.84 -1.04 34.91
CA SER A 747 14.84 -2.04 35.26
C SER A 747 15.32 -3.42 34.84
N SER A 748 15.14 -4.45 35.67
CA SER A 748 15.31 -5.83 35.23
C SER A 748 14.16 -6.28 34.33
N ARG A 749 14.38 -7.33 33.52
CA ARG A 749 13.35 -7.88 32.65
C ARG A 749 12.21 -8.50 33.47
N GLU A 750 12.57 -9.13 34.57
CA GLU A 750 11.70 -9.86 35.49
C GLU A 750 10.73 -8.92 36.24
N GLU A 751 11.10 -7.66 36.44
CA GLU A 751 10.26 -6.65 37.09
C GLU A 751 9.16 -6.10 36.16
N VAL A 752 9.42 -6.00 34.85
CA VAL A 752 8.51 -5.34 33.89
C VAL A 752 7.68 -6.29 33.04
N ILE A 753 8.17 -7.51 32.74
CA ILE A 753 7.43 -8.48 31.92
C ILE A 753 6.18 -8.98 32.67
N GLY A 754 5.06 -9.04 31.95
CA GLY A 754 3.74 -9.43 32.47
C GLY A 754 3.05 -8.35 33.31
N LYS A 755 3.68 -7.18 33.55
CA LYS A 755 3.05 -6.04 34.23
C LYS A 755 2.24 -5.21 33.25
N TYR A 756 1.17 -4.59 33.74
CA TYR A 756 0.42 -3.58 32.98
C TYR A 756 1.35 -2.38 32.71
N PHE A 757 1.57 -2.05 31.44
CA PHE A 757 2.65 -1.16 31.03
C PHE A 757 2.54 0.25 31.63
N PRO A 758 1.36 0.90 31.71
CA PRO A 758 1.20 2.17 32.41
C PRO A 758 1.54 2.17 33.90
N ASP A 759 1.52 1.01 34.58
CA ASP A 759 1.85 0.90 36.02
C ASP A 759 3.34 0.60 36.26
N THR A 760 4.15 0.52 35.19
CA THR A 760 5.60 0.31 35.33
C THR A 760 6.31 1.56 35.86
N PRO A 761 7.50 1.44 36.51
CA PRO A 761 8.26 2.59 37.04
C PRO A 761 8.61 3.67 36.01
N TRP A 762 8.47 3.34 34.72
CA TRP A 762 8.73 4.23 33.59
C TRP A 762 7.78 5.43 33.58
N TRP A 763 6.57 5.29 34.10
CA TRP A 763 5.48 6.28 34.02
C TRP A 763 5.15 6.91 35.38
N SER A 764 6.18 7.36 36.08
CA SER A 764 6.07 8.04 37.38
C SER A 764 5.43 9.43 37.29
N ASP A 765 5.51 10.10 36.14
CA ASP A 765 4.81 11.35 35.87
C ASP A 765 3.35 11.09 35.44
N GLU A 766 2.42 11.74 36.14
CA GLU A 766 0.97 11.59 35.94
C GLU A 766 0.51 12.09 34.57
N GLN A 767 1.13 13.13 34.01
CA GLN A 767 0.76 13.70 32.73
C GLN A 767 1.25 12.81 31.58
N ASP A 768 2.49 12.34 31.65
CA ASP A 768 3.05 11.41 30.66
C ASP A 768 2.35 10.04 30.70
N ARG A 769 1.97 9.53 31.89
CA ARG A 769 1.17 8.30 32.01
C ARG A 769 -0.21 8.41 31.33
N ARG A 770 -0.87 9.58 31.39
CA ARG A 770 -2.14 9.79 30.67
C ARG A 770 -1.96 9.80 29.15
N LYS A 771 -0.94 10.49 28.64
CA LYS A 771 -0.60 10.48 27.21
C LYS A 771 -0.35 9.06 26.72
N LEU A 772 0.36 8.24 27.50
CA LEU A 772 0.54 6.82 27.19
C LEU A 772 -0.79 6.09 27.07
N ILE A 773 -1.67 6.20 28.06
CA ILE A 773 -2.95 5.47 28.07
C ILE A 773 -3.80 5.85 26.84
N GLU A 774 -3.85 7.14 26.49
CA GLU A 774 -4.52 7.62 25.27
C GLU A 774 -3.86 7.09 23.99
N CYS A 775 -2.51 7.09 23.93
CA CYS A 775 -1.73 6.55 22.82
C CYS A 775 -1.97 5.05 22.61
N LEU A 776 -1.98 4.26 23.69
CA LEU A 776 -2.29 2.84 23.68
C LEU A 776 -3.75 2.59 23.26
N ALA A 777 -4.71 3.36 23.78
CA ALA A 777 -6.12 3.21 23.41
C ALA A 777 -6.36 3.44 21.91
N LEU A 778 -5.69 4.43 21.31
CA LEU A 778 -5.70 4.64 19.86
C LEU A 778 -5.04 3.49 19.09
N ALA A 779 -3.91 2.97 19.60
CA ALA A 779 -3.23 1.82 18.99
C ALA A 779 -4.12 0.55 19.01
N TYR A 780 -4.78 0.22 20.12
CA TYR A 780 -5.75 -0.90 20.16
C TYR A 780 -6.97 -0.66 19.26
N ALA A 781 -7.33 0.59 18.96
CA ALA A 781 -8.34 0.94 17.95
C ALA A 781 -7.80 0.89 16.50
N GLY A 782 -6.59 0.36 16.28
CA GLY A 782 -5.96 0.22 14.96
C GLY A 782 -5.33 1.50 14.41
N ARG A 783 -5.13 2.53 15.24
CA ARG A 783 -4.55 3.82 14.83
C ARG A 783 -3.21 4.05 15.52
N PRO A 784 -2.07 4.10 14.79
CA PRO A 784 -0.81 4.45 15.40
C PRO A 784 -0.86 5.88 15.94
N ASN A 785 -0.21 6.12 17.07
CA ASN A 785 -0.08 7.45 17.66
C ASN A 785 1.29 7.63 18.31
N SER A 786 1.72 8.87 18.53
CA SER A 786 3.00 9.20 19.16
C SER A 786 2.89 10.38 20.12
N PHE A 787 3.69 10.39 21.18
CA PHE A 787 3.75 11.48 22.15
C PHE A 787 5.16 11.64 22.72
N GLU A 788 5.47 12.85 23.16
CA GLU A 788 6.73 13.15 23.87
C GLU A 788 6.54 13.03 25.39
N ALA A 789 7.49 12.34 26.03
CA ALA A 789 7.61 12.16 27.48
C ALA A 789 9.04 12.44 27.95
N THR A 790 9.22 12.81 29.23
CA THR A 790 10.54 13.18 29.78
C THR A 790 10.92 12.34 31.00
N HIS A 791 11.75 11.33 30.77
CA HIS A 791 12.13 10.35 31.80
C HIS A 791 13.42 10.75 32.53
N PRO A 792 13.53 10.50 33.84
CA PRO A 792 14.81 10.60 34.55
C PRO A 792 15.75 9.48 34.08
N THR A 793 17.04 9.76 34.02
CA THR A 793 18.09 8.75 33.79
C THR A 793 18.78 8.34 35.11
N PRO A 794 19.40 7.16 35.18
CA PRO A 794 19.97 6.63 36.44
C PRO A 794 21.15 7.44 37.00
N ASP A 795 21.77 8.27 36.15
CA ASP A 795 22.83 9.23 36.50
C ASP A 795 22.31 10.55 37.10
N GLY A 796 20.98 10.69 37.25
CA GLY A 796 20.33 11.91 37.74
C GLY A 796 19.99 12.94 36.65
N GLY A 797 20.26 12.63 35.38
CA GLY A 797 19.85 13.43 34.23
C GLY A 797 18.37 13.29 33.87
N ARG A 798 17.97 13.89 32.75
CA ARG A 798 16.66 13.69 32.12
C ARG A 798 16.83 13.57 30.61
N ILE A 799 16.14 12.60 30.03
CA ILE A 799 16.05 12.41 28.58
C ILE A 799 14.64 12.74 28.09
N SER A 800 14.55 13.35 26.91
CA SER A 800 13.30 13.53 26.18
C SER A 800 13.15 12.40 25.18
N VAL A 801 12.06 11.63 25.26
CA VAL A 801 11.81 10.47 24.41
C VAL A 801 10.48 10.66 23.67
N MET A 802 10.50 10.46 22.35
CA MET A 802 9.31 10.33 21.53
C MET A 802 8.88 8.87 21.53
N PHE A 803 7.75 8.56 22.18
CA PHE A 803 7.15 7.23 22.14
C PHE A 803 6.12 7.15 21.02
N SER A 804 6.16 6.05 20.26
CA SER A 804 5.18 5.70 19.22
C SER A 804 4.58 4.33 19.53
N ALA A 805 3.26 4.25 19.58
CA ALA A 805 2.52 3.00 19.71
C ALA A 805 1.96 2.59 18.34
N MET A 806 2.23 1.36 17.92
CA MET A 806 1.84 0.81 16.62
C MET A 806 1.04 -0.49 16.80
N PRO A 807 -0.15 -0.62 16.19
CA PRO A 807 -0.91 -1.86 16.21
C PRO A 807 -0.23 -2.98 15.42
N ILE A 808 -0.21 -4.17 16.00
CA ILE A 808 0.12 -5.44 15.35
C ILE A 808 -1.14 -6.30 15.33
N SER A 809 -1.77 -6.44 14.16
CA SER A 809 -2.93 -7.32 13.98
C SER A 809 -2.49 -8.77 13.88
N LEU A 810 -2.92 -9.60 14.82
CA LEU A 810 -2.77 -11.07 14.81
C LEU A 810 -4.15 -11.72 14.67
N GLU A 811 -4.19 -13.02 14.36
CA GLU A 811 -5.46 -13.78 14.23
C GLU A 811 -6.27 -13.77 15.53
N ASP A 812 -5.60 -13.84 16.69
CA ASP A 812 -6.21 -13.81 18.01
C ASP A 812 -6.51 -12.37 18.52
N GLY A 813 -6.23 -11.32 17.74
CA GLY A 813 -6.51 -9.90 18.06
C GLY A 813 -5.28 -8.97 18.00
N ILE A 814 -5.39 -7.76 18.56
CA ILE A 814 -4.40 -6.67 18.38
C ILE A 814 -3.39 -6.61 19.53
N GLN A 815 -2.11 -6.85 19.24
CA GLN A 815 -0.99 -6.47 20.11
C GLN A 815 -0.52 -5.05 19.75
N VAL A 816 0.27 -4.43 20.63
CA VAL A 816 0.85 -3.09 20.38
C VAL A 816 2.35 -3.14 20.54
N ALA A 817 3.09 -2.74 19.51
CA ALA A 817 4.51 -2.42 19.63
C ALA A 817 4.66 -0.97 20.09
N VAL A 818 5.50 -0.74 21.09
CA VAL A 818 5.88 0.60 21.55
C VAL A 818 7.36 0.81 21.25
N VAL A 819 7.68 1.88 20.54
CA VAL A 819 9.05 2.29 20.20
C VAL A 819 9.33 3.68 20.75
N GLY A 820 10.43 3.84 21.49
CA GLY A 820 10.91 5.12 22.02
C GLY A 820 12.19 5.57 21.31
N VAL A 821 12.22 6.82 20.86
CA VAL A 821 13.37 7.48 20.22
C VAL A 821 13.83 8.64 21.10
N ASP A 822 15.12 8.68 21.45
CA ASP A 822 15.69 9.84 22.15
C ASP A 822 15.73 11.07 21.21
N ILE A 823 15.12 12.16 21.67
CA ILE A 823 15.03 13.44 20.97
C ILE A 823 15.71 14.58 21.75
N SER A 824 16.49 14.26 22.77
CA SER A 824 17.13 15.25 23.66
C SER A 824 18.03 16.23 22.91
N ALA A 825 18.84 15.72 21.97
CA ALA A 825 19.68 16.56 21.10
C ALA A 825 18.84 17.46 20.17
N ARG A 826 17.68 16.99 19.68
CA ARG A 826 16.75 17.80 18.87
C ARG A 826 16.22 18.98 19.67
N LYS A 827 15.80 18.74 20.92
CA LYS A 827 15.28 19.80 21.80
C LYS A 827 16.33 20.84 22.17
N GLN A 828 17.56 20.42 22.47
CA GLN A 828 18.66 21.36 22.71
C GLN A 828 18.93 22.26 21.50
N LEU A 829 18.87 21.71 20.28
CA LEU A 829 18.97 22.49 19.03
C LEU A 829 17.74 23.41 18.83
N GLU A 830 16.53 22.95 19.10
CA GLU A 830 15.30 23.75 19.00
C GLU A 830 15.33 24.96 19.96
N ASP A 831 15.77 24.77 21.20
CA ASP A 831 15.91 25.83 22.20
C ASP A 831 17.03 26.83 21.81
N GLN A 832 18.18 26.34 21.32
CA GLN A 832 19.25 27.21 20.80
C GLN A 832 18.80 28.03 19.58
N VAL A 833 18.10 27.42 18.62
CA VAL A 833 17.54 28.13 17.46
C VAL A 833 16.51 29.17 17.91
N ARG A 834 15.73 28.88 18.95
CA ARG A 834 14.77 29.83 19.53
C ARG A 834 15.48 31.01 20.20
N GLU A 835 16.54 30.79 20.95
CA GLU A 835 17.33 31.89 21.55
C GLU A 835 17.93 32.79 20.46
N LEU A 836 18.63 32.19 19.48
CA LEU A 836 19.22 32.90 18.33
C LEU A 836 18.18 33.63 17.46
N ALA A 837 16.95 33.15 17.39
CA ALA A 837 15.88 33.79 16.62
C ALA A 837 15.38 35.10 17.24
N PHE A 838 15.51 35.28 18.56
CA PHE A 838 14.91 36.41 19.30
C PHE A 838 15.92 37.28 20.08
N HIS A 839 17.14 36.80 20.30
CA HIS A 839 18.20 37.52 21.04
C HIS A 839 19.44 37.79 20.16
N ASP A 840 20.23 38.78 20.55
CA ASP A 840 21.54 39.09 19.99
C ASP A 840 22.59 38.16 20.62
N PRO A 841 23.37 37.41 19.82
CA PRO A 841 24.23 36.34 20.35
C PRO A 841 25.43 36.81 21.17
N LEU A 842 25.75 38.11 21.16
CA LEU A 842 26.85 38.69 21.93
C LEU A 842 26.37 39.31 23.26
N THR A 843 25.28 40.07 23.23
CA THR A 843 24.79 40.82 24.39
C THR A 843 23.62 40.14 25.11
N HIS A 844 23.06 39.07 24.54
CA HIS A 844 21.81 38.40 24.95
C HIS A 844 20.58 39.31 25.04
N LEU A 845 20.68 40.58 24.62
CA LEU A 845 19.56 41.50 24.52
C LEU A 845 18.59 41.05 23.42
N PRO A 846 17.29 41.40 23.50
CA PRO A 846 16.36 41.34 22.38
C PRO A 846 16.98 41.84 21.07
N ASN A 847 16.92 41.01 20.03
CA ASN A 847 17.34 41.41 18.68
C ASN A 847 16.24 42.21 17.98
N ARG A 848 16.51 42.67 16.74
CA ARG A 848 15.55 43.45 15.93
C ARG A 848 14.17 42.79 15.76
N ARG A 849 14.08 41.45 15.75
CA ARG A 849 12.80 40.71 15.65
C ARG A 849 12.00 40.82 16.94
N LEU A 850 12.62 40.57 18.10
CA LEU A 850 11.94 40.66 19.41
C LEU A 850 11.65 42.12 19.81
N LEU A 851 12.53 43.06 19.46
CA LEU A 851 12.27 44.50 19.57
C LEU A 851 10.98 44.88 18.84
N ASN A 852 10.83 44.45 17.58
CA ASN A 852 9.66 44.79 16.78
C ASN A 852 8.35 44.20 17.34
N ASP A 853 8.39 43.00 17.92
CA ASP A 853 7.24 42.41 18.61
C ASP A 853 6.86 43.21 19.86
N ARG A 854 7.84 43.50 20.72
CA ARG A 854 7.63 44.30 21.95
C ARG A 854 7.16 45.73 21.66
N LEU A 855 7.62 46.37 20.58
CA LEU A 855 7.15 47.69 20.18
C LEU A 855 5.66 47.68 19.81
N ASN A 856 5.20 46.66 19.08
CA ASN A 856 3.77 46.49 18.79
C ASN A 856 2.94 46.26 20.07
N GLN A 857 3.46 45.47 21.01
CA GLN A 857 2.83 45.27 22.33
C GLN A 857 2.75 46.58 23.13
N LEU A 858 3.81 47.41 23.10
CA LEU A 858 3.86 48.71 23.78
C LEU A 858 2.88 49.71 23.16
N MET A 859 2.80 49.82 21.83
CA MET A 859 1.78 50.65 21.15
C MET A 859 0.36 50.22 21.55
N ALA A 860 0.08 48.90 21.55
CA ALA A 860 -1.21 48.37 21.98
C ALA A 860 -1.49 48.54 23.49
N SER A 861 -0.45 48.64 24.33
CA SER A 861 -0.61 48.96 25.76
C SER A 861 -0.89 50.45 25.96
N SER A 862 -0.11 51.33 25.32
CA SER A 862 -0.27 52.78 25.32
C SER A 862 -1.69 53.20 24.92
N ARG A 863 -2.26 52.59 23.88
CA ARG A 863 -3.65 52.78 23.46
C ARG A 863 -4.69 52.48 24.56
N ARG A 864 -4.42 51.50 25.44
CA ARG A 864 -5.35 51.06 26.49
C ARG A 864 -5.20 51.86 27.78
N SER A 865 -3.97 52.24 28.14
CA SER A 865 -3.66 53.05 29.32
C SER A 865 -3.84 54.56 29.10
N ASN A 866 -3.82 55.00 27.83
CA ASN A 866 -3.72 56.41 27.43
C ASN A 866 -2.46 57.09 28.02
N CYS A 867 -1.41 56.30 28.22
CA CYS A 867 -0.07 56.73 28.62
C CYS A 867 0.85 56.78 27.40
N TYR A 868 1.81 57.71 27.39
CA TYR A 868 2.83 57.75 26.34
C TYR A 868 3.80 56.58 26.46
N GLY A 869 4.32 56.13 25.31
CA GLY A 869 5.57 55.38 25.21
C GLY A 869 6.69 56.30 24.74
N ALA A 870 7.94 55.91 25.01
CA ALA A 870 9.11 56.52 24.36
C ALA A 870 9.97 55.46 23.69
N LEU A 871 10.50 55.78 22.52
CA LEU A 871 11.56 55.01 21.87
C LEU A 871 12.80 55.89 21.76
N MET A 872 13.92 55.38 22.25
CA MET A 872 15.23 55.97 22.16
C MET A 872 16.07 55.14 21.21
N PHE A 873 16.66 55.76 20.20
CA PHE A 873 17.63 55.16 19.29
C PHE A 873 19.02 55.67 19.67
N LEU A 874 19.98 54.76 19.86
CA LEU A 874 21.30 55.05 20.39
C LEU A 874 22.37 54.48 19.47
N ASP A 875 23.42 55.25 19.27
CA ASP A 875 24.61 54.86 18.51
C ASP A 875 25.87 55.27 19.27
N LEU A 876 26.87 54.39 19.32
CA LEU A 876 28.09 54.61 20.11
C LEU A 876 29.10 55.48 19.36
N ASP A 877 29.34 56.67 19.93
CA ASP A 877 30.29 57.61 19.39
C ASP A 877 31.73 57.05 19.46
N ASN A 878 32.39 56.96 18.31
CA ASN A 878 33.78 56.50 18.15
C ASN A 878 34.03 55.01 18.46
N PHE A 879 33.01 54.15 18.30
CA PHE A 879 33.17 52.69 18.42
C PHE A 879 34.26 52.12 17.49
N LYS A 880 34.24 52.50 16.20
CA LYS A 880 35.18 51.97 15.19
C LYS A 880 36.67 52.15 15.56
N PRO A 881 37.17 53.33 15.99
CA PRO A 881 38.52 53.49 16.49
C PRO A 881 39.00 52.50 17.57
N LEU A 882 38.11 51.96 18.42
CA LEU A 882 38.49 50.93 19.38
C LEU A 882 38.85 49.61 18.68
N ASN A 883 38.02 49.18 17.73
CA ASN A 883 38.25 47.98 16.92
C ASN A 883 39.51 48.13 16.05
N ASP A 884 39.69 49.29 15.42
CA ASP A 884 40.84 49.56 14.55
C ASP A 884 42.18 49.56 15.35
N LEU A 885 42.15 49.85 16.66
CA LEU A 885 43.36 49.94 17.51
C LEU A 885 43.63 48.69 18.37
N HIS A 886 42.59 48.02 18.86
CA HIS A 886 42.69 46.91 19.83
C HIS A 886 42.05 45.59 19.34
N GLY A 887 41.41 45.58 18.16
CA GLY A 887 40.77 44.41 17.57
C GLY A 887 39.33 44.19 18.07
N HIS A 888 38.57 43.41 17.29
CA HIS A 888 37.13 43.19 17.51
C HIS A 888 36.77 42.66 18.90
N ASN A 889 37.61 41.82 19.51
CA ASN A 889 37.39 41.29 20.87
C ASN A 889 37.22 42.41 21.92
N PHE A 890 37.90 43.56 21.77
CA PHE A 890 37.71 44.71 22.66
C PHE A 890 36.44 45.50 22.35
N GLY A 891 36.03 45.57 21.09
CA GLY A 891 34.70 46.08 20.71
C GLY A 891 33.57 45.23 21.27
N ASP A 892 33.72 43.91 21.26
CA ASP A 892 32.72 42.98 21.79
C ASP A 892 32.58 43.13 23.32
N LEU A 893 33.70 43.26 24.05
CA LEU A 893 33.69 43.61 25.47
C LEU A 893 33.03 44.97 25.75
N LEU A 894 33.27 45.98 24.89
CA LEU A 894 32.59 47.27 24.99
C LEU A 894 31.08 47.14 24.80
N LEU A 895 30.63 46.35 23.82
CA LEU A 895 29.20 46.14 23.54
C LEU A 895 28.46 45.40 24.66
N ILE A 896 29.10 44.41 25.28
CA ILE A 896 28.59 43.71 26.47
C ILE A 896 28.45 44.70 27.65
N GLU A 897 29.48 45.50 27.93
CA GLU A 897 29.46 46.47 29.02
C GLU A 897 28.46 47.62 28.76
N VAL A 898 28.28 48.04 27.50
CA VAL A 898 27.21 48.97 27.09
C VAL A 898 25.83 48.36 27.39
N ALA A 899 25.60 47.09 27.04
CA ALA A 899 24.34 46.40 27.34
C ALA A 899 24.05 46.35 28.86
N HIS A 900 25.05 46.03 29.69
CA HIS A 900 24.91 46.06 31.15
C HIS A 900 24.59 47.46 31.68
N ARG A 901 25.29 48.50 31.21
CA ARG A 901 25.03 49.89 31.60
C ARG A 901 23.63 50.33 31.22
N LEU A 902 23.17 50.01 30.01
CA LEU A 902 21.80 50.30 29.54
C LEU A 902 20.74 49.62 30.42
N LEU A 903 20.90 48.32 30.72
CA LEU A 903 19.98 47.59 31.61
C LEU A 903 19.92 48.22 33.01
N SER A 904 21.04 48.66 33.59
CA SER A 904 21.07 49.35 34.88
C SER A 904 20.44 50.76 34.86
N CYS A 905 20.25 51.34 33.66
CA CYS A 905 19.68 52.66 33.51
C CYS A 905 18.14 52.65 33.49
N VAL A 906 17.52 51.55 33.11
CA VAL A 906 16.07 51.44 32.87
C VAL A 906 15.37 50.55 33.91
N ARG A 907 14.04 50.39 33.82
CA ARG A 907 13.25 49.48 34.66
C ARG A 907 13.14 48.10 34.01
N GLU A 908 12.79 47.07 34.77
CA GLU A 908 12.57 45.70 34.25
C GLU A 908 11.44 45.59 33.21
N ILE A 909 10.47 46.52 33.25
CA ILE A 909 9.38 46.65 32.26
C ILE A 909 9.79 47.40 30.97
N ASP A 910 10.92 48.11 31.01
CA ASP A 910 11.48 48.78 29.85
C ASP A 910 12.29 47.76 29.02
N THR A 911 12.42 47.99 27.72
CA THR A 911 13.15 47.08 26.83
C THR A 911 14.41 47.74 26.31
N VAL A 912 15.57 47.15 26.62
CA VAL A 912 16.82 47.39 25.90
C VAL A 912 16.95 46.34 24.81
N ALA A 913 17.32 46.74 23.60
CA ALA A 913 17.53 45.87 22.44
C ALA A 913 18.81 46.28 21.71
N ARG A 914 19.44 45.33 21.01
CA ARG A 914 20.54 45.60 20.08
C ARG A 914 20.09 45.19 18.67
N ILE A 915 20.21 46.10 17.71
CA ILE A 915 19.66 45.90 16.36
C ILE A 915 20.72 45.57 15.30
N GLY A 916 21.97 45.93 15.55
CA GLY A 916 23.14 45.61 14.74
C GLY A 916 24.33 46.48 15.15
N GLY A 917 25.56 46.03 14.90
CA GLY A 917 26.78 46.84 15.12
C GLY A 917 26.86 47.47 16.51
N ASP A 918 26.98 48.79 16.53
CA ASP A 918 27.00 49.71 17.67
C ASP A 918 25.65 50.39 17.96
N GLU A 919 24.57 49.94 17.32
CA GLU A 919 23.21 50.50 17.46
C GLU A 919 22.38 49.76 18.52
N PHE A 920 21.86 50.52 19.49
CA PHE A 920 20.98 50.05 20.55
C PHE A 920 19.65 50.81 20.53
N VAL A 921 18.59 50.16 20.99
CA VAL A 921 17.26 50.78 21.13
C VAL A 921 16.77 50.57 22.55
N VAL A 922 16.27 51.63 23.18
CA VAL A 922 15.61 51.58 24.49
C VAL A 922 14.16 52.01 24.32
N MET A 923 13.22 51.18 24.77
CA MET A 923 11.79 51.50 24.82
C MET A 923 11.33 51.65 26.26
N LEU A 924 10.71 52.78 26.57
CA LEU A 924 10.12 53.06 27.89
C LEU A 924 8.62 52.80 27.87
N SER A 925 8.17 52.05 28.87
CA SER A 925 6.77 51.66 29.06
C SER A 925 6.09 52.55 30.11
N ASP A 926 4.77 52.76 29.96
CA ASP A 926 3.90 53.39 30.96
C ASP A 926 4.42 54.73 31.53
N LEU A 927 4.72 55.69 30.65
CA LEU A 927 5.00 57.08 31.03
C LEU A 927 3.70 57.81 31.43
N SER A 928 3.79 59.12 31.72
CA SER A 928 2.60 59.94 31.97
C SER A 928 1.58 59.94 30.81
N ALA A 929 0.33 60.31 31.12
CA ALA A 929 -0.68 60.66 30.09
C ALA A 929 -0.50 62.11 29.57
N ASP A 930 0.34 62.91 30.24
CA ASP A 930 0.68 64.28 29.87
C ASP A 930 1.97 64.28 29.01
N LYS A 931 1.90 64.83 27.80
CA LYS A 931 3.02 64.85 26.84
C LYS A 931 4.24 65.60 27.37
N SER A 932 4.03 66.68 28.12
CA SER A 932 5.11 67.50 28.68
C SER A 932 5.83 66.76 29.81
N LYS A 933 5.07 66.11 30.70
CA LYS A 933 5.64 65.25 31.75
C LYS A 933 6.35 64.04 31.18
N SER A 934 5.78 63.40 30.16
CA SER A 934 6.39 62.25 29.48
C SER A 934 7.70 62.63 28.78
N ALA A 935 7.77 63.82 28.19
CA ALA A 935 9.02 64.37 27.64
C ALA A 935 10.07 64.59 28.73
N GLN A 936 9.67 65.11 29.90
CA GLN A 936 10.57 65.28 31.04
C GLN A 936 11.06 63.93 31.60
N GLU A 937 10.17 62.95 31.75
CA GLU A 937 10.49 61.58 32.21
C GLU A 937 11.46 60.88 31.24
N ALA A 938 11.16 60.91 29.94
CA ALA A 938 12.03 60.35 28.90
C ALA A 938 13.38 61.09 28.83
N SER A 939 13.41 62.41 28.99
CA SER A 939 14.63 63.22 28.98
C SER A 939 15.54 62.89 30.16
N ILE A 940 14.98 62.73 31.37
CA ILE A 940 15.73 62.30 32.56
C ILE A 940 16.39 60.93 32.34
N ILE A 941 15.68 59.98 31.72
CA ILE A 941 16.21 58.64 31.46
C ILE A 941 17.24 58.66 30.32
N ALA A 942 17.01 59.42 29.25
CA ALA A 942 17.97 59.57 28.16
C ALA A 942 19.29 60.21 28.62
N GLU A 943 19.23 61.27 29.44
CA GLU A 943 20.41 61.90 30.03
C GLU A 943 21.11 60.99 31.06
N LYS A 944 20.35 60.19 31.83
CA LYS A 944 20.92 59.14 32.71
C LYS A 944 21.72 58.12 31.89
N ILE A 945 21.15 57.61 30.79
CA ILE A 945 21.81 56.67 29.88
C ILE A 945 23.07 57.31 29.28
N ARG A 946 22.95 58.52 28.70
CA ARG A 946 24.06 59.25 28.09
C ARG A 946 25.21 59.46 29.09
N GLY A 947 24.89 59.85 30.33
CA GLY A 947 25.86 60.01 31.41
C GLY A 947 26.58 58.71 31.80
N ALA A 948 25.85 57.59 31.86
CA ALA A 948 26.41 56.27 32.16
C ALA A 948 27.31 55.73 31.03
N LEU A 949 26.93 55.98 29.77
CA LEU A 949 27.74 55.60 28.61
C LEU A 949 28.95 56.52 28.38
N ALA A 950 28.91 57.79 28.80
CA ALA A 950 30.06 58.70 28.71
C ALA A 950 31.14 58.48 29.79
N ALA A 951 30.90 57.60 30.76
CA ALA A 951 31.87 57.22 31.79
C ALA A 951 32.96 56.28 31.22
N PRO A 952 34.23 56.36 31.67
CA PRO A 952 35.28 55.48 31.18
C PRO A 952 34.94 53.98 31.26
N TYR A 953 35.42 53.22 30.29
CA TYR A 953 35.31 51.78 30.19
C TYR A 953 36.67 51.16 30.51
N LEU A 954 36.70 50.24 31.49
CA LEU A 954 37.88 49.44 31.78
C LEU A 954 37.64 48.04 31.20
N LEU A 955 38.21 47.78 30.02
CA LEU A 955 38.00 46.53 29.28
C LEU A 955 39.22 45.63 29.51
N THR A 956 39.00 44.42 30.01
CA THR A 956 40.07 43.47 30.32
C THR A 956 39.90 42.22 29.44
N ALA A 957 40.89 41.94 28.60
CA ALA A 957 40.96 40.73 27.82
C ALA A 957 42.07 39.81 28.34
N ALA A 958 41.71 38.55 28.61
CA ALA A 958 42.66 37.50 28.93
C ALA A 958 43.48 37.14 27.68
N ARG A 959 44.78 36.94 27.85
CA ARG A 959 45.70 36.59 26.75
C ARG A 959 46.19 35.17 26.94
N GLU A 960 45.99 34.28 25.97
CA GLU A 960 46.48 32.90 26.06
C GLU A 960 48.00 32.89 26.30
N GLY A 961 48.41 32.39 27.47
CA GLY A 961 49.82 32.31 27.89
C GLY A 961 50.46 33.62 28.37
N GLY A 962 49.70 34.68 28.67
CA GLY A 962 50.24 35.97 29.12
C GLY A 962 49.43 36.66 30.22
N ALA A 963 49.91 37.82 30.68
CA ALA A 963 49.18 38.66 31.63
C ALA A 963 48.01 39.39 30.93
N ASP A 964 46.91 39.57 31.66
CA ASP A 964 45.70 40.24 31.17
C ASP A 964 46.00 41.67 30.68
N THR A 965 45.41 42.02 29.54
CA THR A 965 45.57 43.36 28.96
C THR A 965 44.33 44.18 29.27
N ALA A 966 44.46 45.14 30.20
CA ALA A 966 43.43 46.11 30.53
C ALA A 966 43.60 47.39 29.69
N VAL A 967 42.52 47.84 29.04
CA VAL A 967 42.47 49.06 28.23
C VAL A 967 41.41 49.99 28.81
N GLU A 968 41.81 51.23 29.12
CA GLU A 968 40.85 52.31 29.41
C GLU A 968 40.40 52.94 28.10
N HIS A 969 39.09 52.92 27.82
CA HIS A 969 38.48 53.53 26.64
C HIS A 969 37.38 54.52 27.03
N ARG A 970 37.14 55.53 26.18
CA ARG A 970 36.08 56.52 26.38
C ARG A 970 35.21 56.61 25.13
N SER A 971 34.13 55.83 25.16
CA SER A 971 32.99 56.00 24.24
C SER A 971 32.01 57.02 24.81
N SER A 972 31.12 57.54 23.96
CA SER A 972 29.86 58.15 24.39
C SER A 972 28.72 57.61 23.52
N ALA A 973 27.52 58.17 23.63
CA ALA A 973 26.42 57.83 22.73
C ALA A 973 25.69 59.09 22.24
N SER A 974 25.32 59.06 20.96
CA SER A 974 24.34 59.99 20.37
C SER A 974 22.95 59.36 20.51
N ILE A 975 21.98 60.10 21.06
CA ILE A 975 20.66 59.55 21.42
C ILE A 975 19.55 60.38 20.77
N GLY A 976 18.71 59.73 19.96
CA GLY A 976 17.47 60.28 19.44
C GLY A 976 16.25 59.75 20.19
N VAL A 977 15.29 60.60 20.54
CA VAL A 977 14.12 60.25 21.36
C VAL A 977 12.83 60.64 20.66
N VAL A 978 11.89 59.68 20.58
CA VAL A 978 10.53 59.87 20.09
C VAL A 978 9.55 59.51 21.19
N LEU A 979 8.59 60.40 21.45
CA LEU A 979 7.38 60.10 22.21
C LEU A 979 6.27 59.72 21.24
N PHE A 980 5.52 58.68 21.58
CA PHE A 980 4.36 58.23 20.81
C PHE A 980 3.22 57.83 21.75
N ILE A 981 2.00 57.91 21.24
CA ILE A 981 0.78 57.44 21.92
C ILE A 981 -0.17 56.82 20.88
N ASP A 982 -0.92 55.79 21.28
CA ASP A 982 -1.90 55.09 20.45
C ASP A 982 -1.32 54.66 19.07
N HIS A 983 -1.91 55.13 17.97
CA HIS A 983 -1.50 54.88 16.59
C HIS A 983 -1.26 56.19 15.84
N GLU A 984 -0.76 57.24 16.51
CA GLU A 984 -0.38 58.52 15.84
C GLU A 984 0.67 58.33 14.72
N ALA A 985 1.38 57.20 14.73
CA ALA A 985 2.43 56.84 13.78
C ALA A 985 2.48 55.32 13.55
N SER A 986 3.00 54.87 12.42
CA SER A 986 3.30 53.44 12.25
C SER A 986 4.59 53.06 12.99
N GLN A 987 4.78 51.76 13.24
CA GLN A 987 6.02 51.22 13.81
C GLN A 987 7.27 51.67 13.03
N GLY A 988 7.17 51.72 11.69
CA GLY A 988 8.27 52.16 10.83
C GLY A 988 8.58 53.64 10.97
N ASP A 989 7.58 54.47 11.24
CA ASP A 989 7.75 55.92 11.38
C ASP A 989 8.36 56.27 12.74
N ILE A 990 7.91 55.63 13.83
CA ILE A 990 8.51 55.80 15.18
C ILE A 990 10.02 55.49 15.15
N LEU A 991 10.41 54.38 14.50
CA LEU A 991 11.82 54.01 14.34
C LEU A 991 12.59 55.02 13.48
N LYS A 992 12.06 55.43 12.32
CA LYS A 992 12.69 56.44 11.45
C LYS A 992 12.87 57.80 12.13
N TRP A 993 11.89 58.24 12.92
CA TRP A 993 11.93 59.52 13.62
C TRP A 993 12.98 59.51 14.74
N ALA A 994 13.15 58.38 15.44
CA ALA A 994 14.14 58.24 16.49
C ALA A 994 15.57 58.14 15.92
N ASP A 995 15.74 57.40 14.82
CA ASP A 995 16.98 57.36 14.03
C ASP A 995 17.36 58.75 13.48
N ALA A 996 16.40 59.48 12.89
CA ALA A 996 16.63 60.86 12.41
C ALA A 996 17.05 61.80 13.55
N ALA A 997 16.40 61.75 14.72
CA ALA A 997 16.80 62.53 15.89
C ALA A 997 18.19 62.12 16.41
N MET A 998 18.54 60.83 16.35
CA MET A 998 19.89 60.34 16.71
C MET A 998 20.95 60.88 15.74
N TYR A 999 20.64 60.92 14.44
CA TYR A 999 21.52 61.52 13.44
C TYR A 999 21.72 63.02 13.66
N GLU A 1000 20.67 63.76 14.05
CA GLU A 1000 20.80 65.16 14.48
C GLU A 1000 21.69 65.30 15.72
N ALA A 1001 21.62 64.36 16.68
CA ALA A 1001 22.51 64.34 17.84
C ALA A 1001 23.99 64.14 17.43
N LYS A 1002 24.26 63.24 16.47
CA LYS A 1002 25.61 63.07 15.88
C LYS A 1002 26.13 64.35 15.23
N VAL A 1003 25.31 65.00 14.41
CA VAL A 1003 25.70 66.25 13.69
C VAL A 1003 25.86 67.43 14.65
N ALA A 1004 25.07 67.49 15.74
CA ALA A 1004 25.13 68.54 16.75
C ALA A 1004 26.35 68.47 17.70
N GLY A 1005 27.30 67.57 17.45
CA GLY A 1005 28.56 67.46 18.21
C GLY A 1005 28.79 66.14 18.93
N ARG A 1006 27.89 65.15 18.77
CA ARG A 1006 27.88 63.87 19.50
C ARG A 1006 27.68 64.01 21.01
N ASN A 1007 27.61 62.89 21.74
CA ASN A 1007 27.41 62.86 23.19
C ASN A 1007 26.26 63.77 23.66
N THR A 1008 25.10 63.68 23.01
CA THR A 1008 23.94 64.55 23.27
C THR A 1008 22.63 63.82 23.02
N VAL A 1009 21.54 64.32 23.60
CA VAL A 1009 20.17 63.83 23.41
C VAL A 1009 19.41 64.81 22.52
N ARG A 1010 18.69 64.30 21.51
CA ARG A 1010 17.76 65.07 20.68
C ARG A 1010 16.38 64.43 20.69
N PHE A 1011 15.35 65.26 20.77
CA PHE A 1011 13.97 64.84 20.61
C PHE A 1011 13.51 65.13 19.18
N HIS A 1012 12.73 64.23 18.60
CA HIS A 1012 12.12 64.49 17.29
C HIS A 1012 11.05 65.60 17.41
N GLU A 1013 11.29 66.74 16.76
CA GLU A 1013 10.29 67.80 16.61
C GLU A 1013 9.46 67.55 15.35
N ALA A 1014 8.15 67.31 15.53
CA ALA A 1014 7.23 67.13 14.41
C ALA A 1014 7.05 68.44 13.63
N THR A 1015 7.85 68.63 12.58
CA THR A 1015 7.73 69.78 11.67
C THR A 1015 6.39 69.73 10.94
N GLY A 1016 5.45 70.60 11.35
CA GLY A 1016 4.11 70.64 10.79
C GLY A 1016 4.07 71.06 9.31
N ALA A 1017 4.03 70.06 8.42
CA ALA A 1017 3.69 70.23 7.02
C ALA A 1017 2.78 69.06 6.58
N PRO A 1018 1.48 69.27 6.34
CA PRO A 1018 0.62 68.23 5.78
C PRO A 1018 0.99 68.04 4.30
N TYR A 1019 1.48 66.87 3.93
CA TYR A 1019 1.60 66.47 2.53
C TYR A 1019 0.22 66.17 1.95
N THR A 1020 -0.22 67.03 1.03
CA THR A 1020 -1.32 66.80 0.08
C THR A 1020 -0.82 66.08 -1.17
#